data_AF-A0A957CPC4-F1
#
_entry.id   AF-A0A957CPC4-F1
#
_cell.length_a   1.000
_cell.length_b   1.000
_cell.length_c   1.000
_cell.angle_alpha   90.00
_cell.angle_beta   90.00
_cell.angle_gamma   90.00
#
_symmetry.space_group_name_H-M   'P 1'
#
loop_
_entity.id
_entity.type
_entity.pdbx_description
1 polymer ?
#
loop_
_entity_poly.entity_id
_entity_poly.type
_entity_poly.pdbx_seq_one_letter_code
_entity_poly.pdbx_strand_id
1 'polypeptide(L)'
;MNVQLILFGLAILLRGEGALLRKLSLPVWVRGLGWLLSSTAVWLALIGLGAWAPVWPIVPVALSVLAVSTYRKEAPARLSIIAAAFDTILVILAGQLSLPPIAWLSLIAFAVLLASVAALVDLLVGQVQKRMATGLLVAAGLLSLLLPAVVPSVREITARLLGTRFTYLLPEEEPETAVFPTPPVQETAVSNAAPTTASIPIATPPIIVDAAADLDAAGTQWAPYIEWNLTNPTVDGNPFDLVARATFVHTESGETRTTGLFYAGDDSWRFRFTGTQPGEWTVTTSSDDPDLDGHHGTVTIAPNPGVPGFVTNFGNKWGRTGTNEAFVPQFVMIGGPQTYYNNPAEIQTNIQTFLVEHGFNGVHTPVFCRWFVLEKPQCSRINEADPNPDLRTFEALESLITEVHATGGVVHIWMWGDDSRSQNPKRWGLNETADLRLQRYIAARLGPLPGWTMGYGYDLFEWVDDETLTAWHDYMQSEMGWSHFLGARSSKNQLNQLSEAMDYSAYEQHRPGYDLYVRTIEARPGKPSFSEDRFRIRDEGNAKDYDMAQTRRGLWRSTMAGGVANIWGNLIGAPQANDGQTTSAPYPNPGMIRTYAQFWANRFAASLVRCNEQSDNAVCLMTPEQTSFVFYGEETDRIEMDLSGMAGDETAVVVDTKLPYAEIDVGLLEPGSHVWQAPYVSDWALAVGE
;
A
#
# COMPACT_ATOMS: atom_id res chain seq x y z
N MET A 1 14.86 -31.10 -7.66
CA MET A 1 16.27 -31.55 -7.58
C MET A 1 16.96 -30.71 -6.52
N ASN A 2 17.64 -31.33 -5.53
CA ASN A 2 18.18 -30.58 -4.37
C ASN A 2 19.26 -29.60 -4.84
N VAL A 3 19.04 -28.29 -4.62
CA VAL A 3 19.94 -27.20 -5.05
C VAL A 3 21.36 -27.41 -4.50
N GLN A 4 21.49 -27.97 -3.30
CA GLN A 4 22.80 -28.29 -2.72
C GLN A 4 23.55 -29.33 -3.55
N LEU A 5 22.88 -30.40 -4.01
CA LEU A 5 23.49 -31.42 -4.87
C LEU A 5 23.96 -30.85 -6.21
N ILE A 6 23.23 -29.87 -6.76
CA ILE A 6 23.61 -29.17 -7.99
C ILE A 6 24.86 -28.34 -7.78
N LEU A 7 24.91 -27.55 -6.70
CA LEU A 7 26.06 -26.73 -6.35
C LEU A 7 27.31 -27.58 -6.07
N PHE A 8 27.15 -28.72 -5.39
CA PHE A 8 28.25 -29.67 -5.20
C PHE A 8 28.71 -30.32 -6.51
N GLY A 9 27.80 -30.70 -7.40
CA GLY A 9 28.14 -31.22 -8.72
C GLY A 9 28.94 -30.22 -9.54
N LEU A 10 28.54 -28.94 -9.54
CA LEU A 10 29.24 -27.85 -10.21
C LEU A 10 30.62 -27.58 -9.60
N ALA A 11 30.73 -27.61 -8.27
CA ALA A 11 32.00 -27.45 -7.57
C ALA A 11 33.01 -28.55 -7.98
N ILE A 12 32.57 -29.81 -8.01
CA ILE A 12 33.42 -30.94 -8.41
C ILE A 12 33.91 -30.76 -9.86
N LEU A 13 33.01 -30.36 -10.77
CA LEU A 13 33.33 -30.18 -12.18
C LEU A 13 34.34 -29.05 -12.40
N LEU A 14 34.11 -27.87 -11.81
CA LEU A 14 35.02 -26.73 -11.90
C LEU A 14 36.39 -27.00 -11.26
N ARG A 15 36.42 -27.82 -10.19
CA ARG A 15 37.68 -28.25 -9.58
C ARG A 15 38.48 -29.16 -10.52
N GLY A 16 37.81 -30.12 -11.16
CA GLY A 16 38.41 -31.01 -12.15
C GLY A 16 38.98 -30.25 -13.35
N GLU A 17 38.22 -29.30 -13.91
CA GLU A 17 38.68 -28.44 -15.01
C GLU A 17 39.87 -27.57 -14.60
N GLY A 18 39.80 -26.94 -13.42
CA GLY A 18 40.88 -26.11 -12.91
C GLY A 18 42.19 -26.88 -12.68
N ALA A 19 42.09 -28.10 -12.14
CA ALA A 19 43.23 -29.01 -11.99
C ALA A 19 43.86 -29.39 -13.32
N LEU A 20 43.02 -29.65 -14.32
CA LEU A 20 43.46 -30.05 -15.65
C LEU A 20 44.19 -28.90 -16.36
N LEU A 21 43.64 -27.69 -16.31
CA LEU A 21 44.30 -26.49 -16.85
C LEU A 21 45.66 -26.21 -16.19
N ARG A 22 45.83 -26.50 -14.90
CA ARG A 22 47.12 -26.32 -14.20
C ARG A 22 48.20 -27.31 -14.62
N LYS A 23 47.83 -28.53 -15.01
CA LYS A 23 48.76 -29.63 -15.32
C LYS A 23 49.12 -29.74 -16.79
N LEU A 24 48.35 -29.12 -17.68
CA LEU A 24 48.70 -29.02 -19.09
C LEU A 24 49.85 -28.04 -19.32
N SER A 25 50.68 -28.30 -20.33
CA SER A 25 51.79 -27.42 -20.76
C SER A 25 51.26 -26.16 -21.48
N LEU A 26 50.40 -25.41 -20.82
CA LEU A 26 49.73 -24.21 -21.34
C LEU A 26 50.46 -22.93 -20.91
N PRO A 27 50.25 -21.81 -21.63
CA PRO A 27 50.76 -20.50 -21.23
C PRO A 27 50.40 -20.17 -19.77
N VAL A 28 51.29 -19.44 -19.08
CA VAL A 28 51.17 -19.15 -17.63
C VAL A 28 49.80 -18.55 -17.26
N TRP A 29 49.25 -17.68 -18.09
CA TRP A 29 47.96 -17.05 -17.84
C TRP A 29 46.79 -18.05 -17.89
N VAL A 30 46.85 -19.08 -18.75
CA VAL A 30 45.85 -20.15 -18.84
C VAL A 30 45.92 -21.06 -17.60
N ARG A 31 47.12 -21.32 -17.09
CA ARG A 31 47.31 -22.03 -15.81
C ARG A 31 46.78 -21.20 -14.63
N GLY A 32 46.87 -19.87 -14.71
CA GLY A 32 46.23 -18.93 -13.79
C GLY A 32 44.71 -19.07 -13.75
N LEU A 33 44.06 -19.24 -14.92
CA LEU A 33 42.62 -19.49 -15.01
C LEU A 33 42.23 -20.81 -14.31
N GLY A 34 43.09 -21.83 -14.37
CA GLY A 34 42.88 -23.08 -13.64
C GLY A 34 42.82 -22.91 -12.12
N TRP A 35 43.61 -21.99 -11.55
CA TRP A 35 43.50 -21.63 -10.13
C TRP A 35 42.19 -20.91 -9.82
N LEU A 36 41.79 -19.95 -10.64
CA LEU A 36 40.53 -19.22 -10.46
C LEU A 36 39.31 -20.15 -10.46
N LEU A 37 39.26 -21.12 -11.38
CA LEU A 37 38.19 -22.12 -11.43
C LEU A 37 38.16 -23.01 -10.18
N SER A 38 39.33 -23.42 -9.67
CA SER A 38 39.42 -24.22 -8.45
C SER A 38 39.07 -23.46 -7.18
N SER A 39 39.34 -22.15 -7.12
CA SER A 39 38.87 -21.29 -6.03
C SER A 39 37.36 -21.08 -6.10
N THR A 40 36.82 -20.89 -7.31
CA THR A 40 35.37 -20.75 -7.54
C THR A 40 34.61 -22.03 -7.12
N ALA A 41 35.18 -23.21 -7.40
CA ALA A 41 34.64 -24.48 -6.96
C ALA A 41 34.49 -24.58 -5.43
N VAL A 42 35.52 -24.16 -4.67
CA VAL A 42 35.48 -24.17 -3.21
C VAL A 42 34.37 -23.27 -2.68
N TRP A 43 34.19 -22.08 -3.28
CA TRP A 43 33.12 -21.17 -2.90
C TRP A 43 31.72 -21.70 -3.21
N LEU A 44 31.52 -22.35 -4.36
CA LEU A 44 30.24 -22.99 -4.67
C LEU A 44 29.90 -24.12 -3.68
N ALA A 45 30.90 -24.87 -3.23
CA ALA A 45 30.72 -25.86 -2.17
C ALA A 45 30.35 -25.22 -0.82
N LEU A 46 31.00 -24.09 -0.45
CA LEU A 46 30.68 -23.34 0.76
C LEU A 46 29.26 -22.74 0.73
N ILE A 47 28.82 -22.22 -0.41
CA ILE A 47 27.44 -21.74 -0.61
C ILE A 47 26.45 -22.91 -0.52
N GLY A 48 26.79 -24.07 -1.09
CA GLY A 48 25.99 -25.30 -0.95
C GLY A 48 25.81 -25.74 0.50
N LEU A 49 26.76 -25.40 1.38
CA LEU A 49 26.71 -25.62 2.83
C LEU A 49 25.99 -24.53 3.61
N GLY A 50 25.47 -23.49 2.95
CA GLY A 50 24.72 -22.40 3.59
C GLY A 50 25.59 -21.26 4.15
N ALA A 51 26.88 -21.20 3.82
CA ALA A 51 27.74 -20.08 4.23
C ALA A 51 27.52 -18.85 3.31
N TRP A 52 27.20 -17.70 3.91
CA TRP A 52 27.09 -16.40 3.22
C TRP A 52 28.30 -15.54 3.59
N ALA A 53 29.03 -15.02 2.59
CA ALA A 53 30.05 -13.99 2.80
C ALA A 53 30.02 -12.93 1.67
N PRO A 54 29.98 -11.62 1.99
CA PRO A 54 29.74 -10.54 1.02
C PRO A 54 30.98 -10.07 0.23
N VAL A 55 32.08 -10.83 0.19
CA VAL A 55 33.37 -10.35 -0.34
C VAL A 55 33.71 -11.00 -1.70
N TRP A 56 32.79 -10.90 -2.64
CA TRP A 56 32.84 -11.66 -3.90
C TRP A 56 33.87 -11.19 -4.95
N PRO A 57 34.34 -9.93 -5.08
CA PRO A 57 35.27 -9.62 -6.17
C PRO A 57 36.76 -9.45 -5.77
N ILE A 58 37.09 -9.23 -4.49
CA ILE A 58 38.44 -8.73 -4.15
C ILE A 58 39.44 -9.86 -3.91
N VAL A 59 39.02 -10.93 -3.23
CA VAL A 59 39.92 -11.98 -2.77
C VAL A 59 40.40 -12.91 -3.91
N PRO A 60 39.55 -13.40 -4.84
CA PRO A 60 40.01 -14.29 -5.91
C PRO A 60 40.94 -13.59 -6.92
N VAL A 61 40.73 -12.31 -7.17
CA VAL A 61 41.56 -11.49 -8.08
C VAL A 61 42.92 -11.22 -7.44
N ALA A 62 42.96 -10.78 -6.17
CA ALA A 62 44.20 -10.56 -5.43
C ALA A 62 45.04 -11.86 -5.31
N LEU A 63 44.37 -13.00 -5.08
CA LEU A 63 45.03 -14.31 -4.97
C LEU A 63 45.52 -14.83 -6.32
N SER A 64 44.81 -14.57 -7.43
CA SER A 64 45.26 -14.91 -8.78
C SER A 64 46.50 -14.11 -9.17
N VAL A 65 46.59 -12.84 -8.76
CA VAL A 65 47.77 -11.99 -8.94
C VAL A 65 48.95 -12.50 -8.10
N LEU A 66 48.73 -12.92 -6.86
CA LEU A 66 49.76 -13.46 -5.97
C LEU A 66 50.28 -14.84 -6.42
N ALA A 67 49.40 -15.70 -6.94
CA ALA A 67 49.75 -17.01 -7.49
C ALA A 67 50.54 -16.90 -8.80
N VAL A 68 50.19 -15.94 -9.66
CA VAL A 68 50.95 -15.63 -10.89
C VAL A 68 52.33 -15.04 -10.56
N SER A 69 52.46 -14.24 -9.50
CA SER A 69 53.75 -13.64 -9.10
C SER A 69 54.70 -14.66 -8.48
N THR A 70 54.19 -15.63 -7.72
CA THR A 70 54.97 -16.72 -7.11
C THR A 70 55.40 -17.80 -8.11
N TYR A 71 54.68 -17.96 -9.23
CA TYR A 71 55.03 -18.92 -10.30
C TYR A 71 56.33 -18.60 -11.05
N ARG A 72 56.91 -17.41 -10.86
CA ARG A 72 58.22 -17.05 -11.45
C ARG A 72 59.42 -17.77 -10.83
N LYS A 73 59.27 -18.50 -9.71
CA LYS A 73 60.40 -19.16 -9.02
C LYS A 73 60.04 -20.56 -8.47
N GLU A 74 60.19 -21.57 -9.35
CA GLU A 74 60.42 -23.02 -9.13
C GLU A 74 59.49 -23.96 -8.29
N ALA A 75 59.41 -25.21 -8.81
CA ALA A 75 58.99 -26.53 -8.28
C ALA A 75 57.47 -26.90 -8.09
N PRO A 76 56.89 -27.78 -8.94
CA PRO A 76 55.44 -28.07 -9.00
C PRO A 76 54.85 -29.04 -7.95
N ALA A 77 55.67 -29.81 -7.22
CA ALA A 77 55.13 -30.86 -6.32
C ALA A 77 54.76 -30.37 -4.91
N ARG A 78 55.43 -29.33 -4.39
CA ARG A 78 55.13 -28.75 -3.06
C ARG A 78 53.88 -27.86 -3.08
N LEU A 79 53.53 -27.32 -4.24
CA LEU A 79 52.41 -26.39 -4.42
C LEU A 79 51.03 -27.05 -4.24
N SER A 80 50.87 -28.33 -4.59
CA SER A 80 49.60 -29.05 -4.41
C SER A 80 49.25 -29.26 -2.93
N ILE A 81 50.28 -29.55 -2.11
CA ILE A 81 50.14 -29.72 -0.66
C ILE A 81 49.85 -28.36 -0.01
N ILE A 82 50.54 -27.30 -0.44
CA ILE A 82 50.30 -25.94 0.05
C ILE A 82 48.87 -25.49 -0.29
N ALA A 83 48.38 -25.76 -1.51
CA ALA A 83 47.01 -25.42 -1.90
C ALA A 83 45.95 -26.21 -1.13
N ALA A 84 46.16 -27.51 -0.91
CA ALA A 84 45.25 -28.32 -0.10
C ALA A 84 45.23 -27.87 1.38
N ALA A 85 46.38 -27.51 1.94
CA ALA A 85 46.47 -26.94 3.28
C ALA A 85 45.75 -25.58 3.37
N PHE A 86 45.88 -24.76 2.33
CA PHE A 86 45.25 -23.44 2.26
C PHE A 86 43.73 -23.53 2.12
N ASP A 87 43.22 -24.42 1.25
CA ASP A 87 41.78 -24.71 1.11
C ASP A 87 41.19 -25.18 2.46
N THR A 88 41.94 -26.01 3.20
CA THR A 88 41.54 -26.50 4.53
C THR A 88 41.47 -25.36 5.55
N ILE A 89 42.46 -24.46 5.56
CA ILE A 89 42.48 -23.29 6.46
C ILE A 89 41.31 -22.34 6.16
N LEU A 90 40.97 -22.13 4.88
CA LEU A 90 39.86 -21.28 4.45
C LEU A 90 38.50 -21.82 4.90
N VAL A 91 38.29 -23.13 4.79
CA VAL A 91 37.07 -23.80 5.28
C VAL A 91 36.97 -23.68 6.81
N ILE A 92 38.08 -23.83 7.54
CA ILE A 92 38.12 -23.68 8.99
C ILE A 92 37.81 -22.24 9.41
N LEU A 93 38.45 -21.24 8.80
CA LEU A 93 38.23 -19.81 9.10
C LEU A 93 36.81 -19.35 8.75
N ALA A 94 36.26 -19.81 7.62
CA ALA A 94 34.87 -19.52 7.25
C ALA A 94 33.88 -20.17 8.23
N GLY A 95 34.17 -21.37 8.74
CA GLY A 95 33.39 -22.01 9.80
C GLY A 95 33.42 -21.23 11.12
N GLN A 96 34.54 -20.56 11.44
CA GLN A 96 34.71 -19.83 12.71
C GLN A 96 33.82 -18.59 12.79
N LEU A 97 33.44 -18.04 11.64
CA LEU A 97 32.65 -16.82 11.55
C LEU A 97 31.13 -17.07 11.47
N SER A 98 30.67 -18.33 11.49
CA SER A 98 29.29 -18.63 11.09
C SER A 98 28.56 -19.76 11.84
N LEU A 99 29.19 -20.53 12.74
CA LEU A 99 28.53 -21.69 13.38
C LEU A 99 28.91 -21.90 14.87
N PRO A 100 28.00 -22.45 15.71
CA PRO A 100 28.29 -22.76 17.12
C PRO A 100 29.25 -23.97 17.31
N PRO A 101 29.92 -24.09 18.47
CA PRO A 101 31.09 -24.98 18.68
C PRO A 101 30.86 -26.50 18.52
N ILE A 102 29.63 -26.97 18.42
CA ILE A 102 29.34 -28.41 18.36
C ILE A 102 29.49 -28.98 16.92
N ALA A 103 29.58 -28.13 15.89
CA ALA A 103 29.69 -28.56 14.48
C ALA A 103 31.13 -28.86 13.99
N TRP A 104 32.15 -28.69 14.83
CA TRP A 104 33.56 -28.68 14.39
C TRP A 104 34.11 -30.03 13.90
N LEU A 105 33.74 -31.14 14.55
CA LEU A 105 34.26 -32.46 14.20
C LEU A 105 33.76 -32.92 12.82
N SER A 106 32.51 -32.60 12.48
CA SER A 106 31.91 -32.88 11.18
C SER A 106 32.54 -32.03 10.07
N LEU A 107 32.85 -30.76 10.35
CA LEU A 107 33.51 -29.84 9.43
C LEU A 107 34.96 -30.26 9.13
N ILE A 108 35.72 -30.68 10.14
CA ILE A 108 37.10 -31.17 9.96
C ILE A 108 37.09 -32.47 9.16
N ALA A 109 36.20 -33.42 9.50
CA ALA A 109 36.07 -34.68 8.74
C ALA A 109 35.69 -34.41 7.28
N PHE A 110 34.81 -33.43 7.03
CA PHE A 110 34.38 -33.07 5.69
C PHE A 110 35.46 -32.32 4.89
N ALA A 111 36.22 -31.42 5.54
CA ALA A 111 37.35 -30.74 4.92
C ALA A 111 38.45 -31.74 4.49
N VAL A 112 38.74 -32.74 5.34
CA VAL A 112 39.67 -33.83 5.02
C VAL A 112 39.13 -34.69 3.86
N LEU A 113 37.82 -34.97 3.84
CA LEU A 113 37.18 -35.71 2.75
C LEU A 113 37.29 -34.94 1.42
N LEU A 114 36.97 -33.65 1.40
CA LEU A 114 37.09 -32.78 0.22
C LEU A 114 38.53 -32.69 -0.28
N ALA A 115 39.50 -32.55 0.62
CA ALA A 115 40.92 -32.53 0.27
C ALA A 115 41.37 -33.88 -0.33
N SER A 116 40.87 -34.99 0.20
CA SER A 116 41.17 -36.35 -0.29
C SER A 116 40.54 -36.62 -1.65
N VAL A 117 39.28 -36.21 -1.86
CA VAL A 117 38.60 -36.30 -3.16
C VAL A 117 39.29 -35.40 -4.19
N ALA A 118 39.70 -34.20 -3.81
CA ALA A 118 40.45 -33.31 -4.69
C ALA A 118 41.81 -33.92 -5.09
N ALA A 119 42.54 -34.52 -4.15
CA ALA A 119 43.77 -35.22 -4.45
C ALA A 119 43.55 -36.42 -5.40
N LEU A 120 42.46 -37.16 -5.23
CA LEU A 120 42.08 -38.28 -6.09
C LEU A 120 41.71 -37.80 -7.52
N VAL A 121 40.92 -36.74 -7.64
CA VAL A 121 40.57 -36.12 -8.93
C VAL A 121 41.82 -35.63 -9.64
N ASP A 122 42.73 -34.97 -8.93
CA ASP A 122 44.02 -34.54 -9.47
C ASP A 122 44.85 -35.72 -10.00
N LEU A 123 44.81 -36.86 -9.31
CA LEU A 123 45.54 -38.07 -9.69
C LEU A 123 44.91 -38.74 -10.92
N LEU A 124 43.58 -38.82 -10.97
CA LEU A 124 42.80 -39.33 -12.11
C LEU A 124 42.98 -38.45 -13.35
N VAL A 125 42.89 -37.13 -13.20
CA VAL A 125 43.15 -36.17 -14.28
C VAL A 125 44.58 -36.31 -14.82
N GLY A 126 45.57 -36.50 -13.94
CA GLY A 126 46.95 -36.76 -14.35
C GLY A 126 47.12 -38.08 -15.12
N GLN A 127 46.31 -39.10 -14.83
CA GLN A 127 46.30 -40.36 -15.58
C GLN A 127 45.58 -40.23 -16.94
N VAL A 128 44.47 -39.48 -16.99
CA VAL A 128 43.70 -39.21 -18.22
C VAL A 128 44.48 -38.31 -19.19
N GLN A 129 45.25 -37.33 -18.68
CA GLN A 129 46.12 -36.46 -19.46
C GLN A 129 47.15 -37.23 -20.30
N LYS A 130 47.60 -38.41 -19.84
CA LYS A 130 48.55 -39.25 -20.60
C LYS A 130 47.91 -39.93 -21.82
N ARG A 131 46.58 -39.89 -21.99
CA ARG A 131 45.85 -40.66 -23.01
C ARG A 131 44.94 -39.85 -23.93
N MET A 132 44.79 -38.53 -23.75
CA MET A 132 43.89 -37.71 -24.57
C MET A 132 44.62 -36.62 -25.36
N ALA A 133 44.22 -36.41 -26.61
CA ALA A 133 44.71 -35.33 -27.46
C ALA A 133 44.14 -33.97 -26.98
N THR A 134 45.02 -32.97 -26.90
CA THR A 134 44.83 -31.64 -26.31
C THR A 134 43.61 -30.86 -26.82
N GLY A 135 43.07 -31.20 -28.00
CA GLY A 135 41.95 -30.50 -28.63
C GLY A 135 40.58 -30.70 -27.97
N LEU A 136 40.31 -31.85 -27.34
CA LEU A 136 38.99 -32.12 -26.73
C LEU A 136 38.76 -31.32 -25.44
N LEU A 137 39.84 -30.91 -24.77
CA LEU A 137 39.81 -30.24 -23.46
C LEU A 137 39.54 -28.74 -23.56
N VAL A 138 39.86 -28.12 -24.70
CA VAL A 138 39.60 -26.70 -24.96
C VAL A 138 38.11 -26.47 -25.26
N ALA A 139 37.43 -27.44 -25.89
CA ALA A 139 36.00 -27.35 -26.18
C ALA A 139 35.12 -27.40 -24.92
N ALA A 140 35.51 -28.20 -23.91
CA ALA A 140 34.79 -28.26 -22.63
C ALA A 140 34.93 -26.95 -21.84
N GLY A 141 36.13 -26.36 -21.78
CA GLY A 141 36.38 -25.08 -21.09
C GLY A 141 35.72 -23.86 -21.74
N LEU A 142 35.47 -23.90 -23.06
CA LEU A 142 34.71 -22.85 -23.76
C LEU A 142 33.20 -22.95 -23.46
N LEU A 143 32.68 -24.15 -23.21
CA LEU A 143 31.28 -24.37 -22.88
C LEU A 143 30.93 -23.85 -21.47
N SER A 144 31.86 -23.94 -20.51
CA SER A 144 31.69 -23.40 -19.15
C SER A 144 31.83 -21.88 -19.07
N LEU A 145 32.48 -21.23 -20.04
CA LEU A 145 32.52 -19.76 -20.16
C LEU A 145 31.22 -19.14 -20.67
N LEU A 146 30.32 -19.94 -21.27
CA LEU A 146 29.00 -19.49 -21.73
C LEU A 146 27.91 -19.59 -20.63
N LEU A 147 28.16 -20.31 -19.54
CA LEU A 147 27.22 -20.46 -18.42
C LEU A 147 26.86 -19.14 -17.68
N PRO A 148 27.76 -18.15 -17.50
CA PRO A 148 27.44 -16.88 -16.85
C PRO A 148 26.34 -16.08 -17.56
N ALA A 149 26.14 -16.29 -18.87
CA ALA A 149 25.05 -15.65 -19.63
C ALA A 149 23.66 -16.21 -19.27
N VAL A 150 23.59 -17.38 -18.60
CA VAL A 150 22.34 -18.06 -18.20
C VAL A 150 22.01 -17.81 -16.71
N VAL A 151 22.92 -17.21 -15.94
CA VAL A 151 22.82 -17.00 -14.48
C VAL A 151 21.67 -16.06 -14.03
N PRO A 152 21.23 -15.03 -14.77
CA PRO A 152 20.10 -14.20 -14.34
C PRO A 152 18.82 -15.02 -14.09
N SER A 153 18.56 -16.02 -14.95
CA SER A 153 17.40 -16.91 -14.87
C SER A 153 17.45 -17.86 -13.67
N VAL A 154 18.65 -18.24 -13.22
CA VAL A 154 18.83 -19.10 -12.05
C VAL A 154 18.63 -18.31 -10.76
N ARG A 155 19.01 -17.02 -10.72
CA ARG A 155 18.81 -16.15 -9.54
C ARG A 155 17.32 -15.99 -9.20
N GLU A 156 16.48 -15.84 -10.22
CA GLU A 156 15.03 -15.72 -10.05
C GLU A 156 14.36 -17.04 -9.63
N ILE A 157 14.81 -18.17 -10.19
CA ILE A 157 14.32 -19.50 -9.79
C ILE A 157 14.77 -19.86 -8.35
N THR A 158 15.99 -19.45 -7.97
CA THR A 158 16.55 -19.73 -6.63
C THR A 158 15.90 -18.87 -5.54
N ALA A 159 15.54 -17.62 -5.85
CA ALA A 159 14.78 -16.76 -4.95
C ALA A 159 13.35 -17.28 -4.71
N ARG A 160 12.69 -17.83 -5.74
CA ARG A 160 11.35 -18.44 -5.61
C ARG A 160 11.37 -19.77 -4.83
N LEU A 161 12.46 -20.53 -4.85
CA LEU A 161 12.55 -21.83 -4.18
C LEU A 161 13.05 -21.74 -2.71
N LEU A 162 13.86 -20.74 -2.36
CA LEU A 162 14.40 -20.58 -1.00
C LEU A 162 13.47 -19.82 -0.04
N GLY A 163 12.46 -19.10 -0.55
CA GLY A 163 11.48 -18.38 0.28
C GLY A 163 10.55 -19.28 1.10
N THR A 164 10.54 -20.60 0.88
CA THR A 164 9.52 -21.52 1.43
C THR A 164 9.96 -22.48 2.54
N ARG A 165 11.21 -22.50 3.02
CA ARG A 165 11.58 -23.46 4.08
C ARG A 165 12.69 -22.97 5.01
N PHE A 166 12.32 -22.33 6.12
CA PHE A 166 13.09 -22.36 7.38
C PHE A 166 12.16 -22.02 8.57
N THR A 167 11.27 -22.94 8.93
CA THR A 167 10.56 -22.88 10.22
C THR A 167 10.13 -24.27 10.66
N TYR A 168 11.08 -25.16 10.92
CA TYR A 168 10.86 -26.34 11.76
C TYR A 168 12.22 -26.76 12.29
N LEU A 169 12.44 -26.58 13.60
CA LEU A 169 13.34 -27.33 14.49
C LEU A 169 13.64 -26.49 15.75
N LEU A 170 12.63 -26.25 16.57
CA LEU A 170 12.76 -26.10 18.02
C LEU A 170 11.56 -26.81 18.66
N PRO A 171 11.75 -27.65 19.69
CA PRO A 171 10.64 -28.19 20.45
C PRO A 171 10.05 -27.07 21.32
N GLU A 172 8.75 -26.81 21.17
CA GLU A 172 7.97 -26.00 22.11
C GLU A 172 7.90 -26.74 23.46
N GLU A 173 8.40 -26.11 24.52
CA GLU A 173 7.97 -26.43 25.88
C GLU A 173 6.59 -25.78 26.06
N GLU A 174 5.57 -26.60 26.32
CA GLU A 174 4.25 -26.14 26.72
C GLU A 174 4.35 -25.41 28.07
N PRO A 175 3.86 -24.16 28.19
CA PRO A 175 3.59 -23.60 29.50
C PRO A 175 2.28 -24.20 30.03
N GLU A 176 2.36 -24.79 31.23
CA GLU A 176 1.21 -25.25 32.00
C GLU A 176 0.12 -24.17 32.04
N THR A 177 -1.08 -24.55 31.61
CA THR A 177 -2.30 -23.76 31.75
C THR A 177 -2.61 -23.50 33.21
N ALA A 178 -2.26 -22.31 33.71
CA ALA A 178 -2.77 -21.80 34.97
C ALA A 178 -4.25 -21.45 34.80
N VAL A 179 -5.12 -22.29 35.38
CA VAL A 179 -6.55 -22.01 35.53
C VAL A 179 -6.73 -20.92 36.57
N PHE A 180 -6.97 -19.68 36.13
CA PHE A 180 -7.40 -18.60 37.01
C PHE A 180 -8.92 -18.69 37.24
N PRO A 181 -9.39 -18.58 38.50
CA PRO A 181 -10.82 -18.56 38.80
C PRO A 181 -11.44 -17.26 38.26
N THR A 182 -12.53 -17.42 37.52
CA THR A 182 -13.40 -16.33 37.07
C THR A 182 -13.97 -15.62 38.30
N PRO A 183 -13.82 -14.29 38.45
CA PRO A 183 -14.50 -13.56 39.51
C PRO A 183 -16.02 -13.54 39.27
N PRO A 184 -16.83 -13.51 40.33
CA PRO A 184 -18.28 -13.54 40.22
C PRO A 184 -18.78 -12.25 39.55
N VAL A 185 -19.44 -12.41 38.40
CA VAL A 185 -20.18 -11.34 37.73
C VAL A 185 -21.31 -10.89 38.65
N GLN A 186 -21.23 -9.66 39.16
CA GLN A 186 -22.38 -8.98 39.73
C GLN A 186 -23.29 -8.54 38.58
N GLU A 187 -24.46 -9.18 38.47
CA GLU A 187 -25.57 -8.70 37.63
C GLU A 187 -26.12 -7.40 38.20
N THR A 188 -25.59 -6.26 37.74
CA THR A 188 -26.38 -5.02 37.70
C THR A 188 -27.10 -4.99 36.37
N ALA A 189 -28.43 -5.14 36.41
CA ALA A 189 -29.31 -5.05 35.27
C ALA A 189 -29.22 -3.66 34.62
N VAL A 190 -28.35 -3.53 33.62
CA VAL A 190 -28.39 -2.44 32.66
C VAL A 190 -29.36 -2.85 31.55
N SER A 191 -30.34 -2.00 31.32
CA SER A 191 -31.36 -2.14 30.29
C SER A 191 -30.73 -2.38 28.91
N ASN A 192 -30.72 -3.63 28.45
CA ASN A 192 -30.48 -4.01 27.06
C ASN A 192 -31.67 -3.58 26.18
N ALA A 193 -31.76 -2.28 25.90
CA ALA A 193 -32.51 -1.86 24.74
C ALA A 193 -31.69 -2.25 23.51
N ALA A 194 -32.16 -3.25 22.74
CA ALA A 194 -31.59 -3.56 21.45
C ALA A 194 -31.54 -2.26 20.61
N PRO A 195 -30.42 -1.97 19.93
CA PRO A 195 -30.34 -0.77 19.10
C PRO A 195 -31.44 -0.86 18.05
N THR A 196 -32.37 0.09 18.09
CA THR A 196 -33.30 0.35 17.00
C THR A 196 -32.49 0.40 15.72
N THR A 197 -32.82 -0.46 14.76
CA THR A 197 -32.28 -0.45 13.40
C THR A 197 -32.59 0.90 12.76
N ALA A 198 -31.73 1.89 13.00
CA ALA A 198 -31.74 3.12 12.23
C ALA A 198 -31.58 2.71 10.76
N SER A 199 -32.54 3.10 9.92
CA SER A 199 -32.46 2.88 8.49
C SER A 199 -31.17 3.52 7.97
N ILE A 200 -30.38 2.76 7.21
CA ILE A 200 -29.20 3.27 6.50
C ILE A 200 -29.64 4.49 5.69
N PRO A 201 -28.96 5.65 5.81
CA PRO A 201 -29.23 6.78 4.94
C PRO A 201 -29.09 6.35 3.48
N ILE A 202 -30.17 6.49 2.71
CA ILE A 202 -30.15 6.24 1.27
C ILE A 202 -29.84 7.58 0.59
N ALA A 203 -28.94 7.56 -0.39
CA ALA A 203 -28.66 8.75 -1.17
C ALA A 203 -29.93 9.34 -1.79
N THR A 204 -30.09 10.66 -1.68
CA THR A 204 -31.12 11.36 -2.45
C THR A 204 -30.73 11.29 -3.93
N PRO A 205 -31.62 10.85 -4.83
CA PRO A 205 -31.32 10.82 -6.26
C PRO A 205 -30.91 12.21 -6.79
N PRO A 206 -30.08 12.25 -7.85
CA PRO A 206 -29.75 13.52 -8.50
C PRO A 206 -30.99 14.20 -9.07
N ILE A 207 -30.92 15.53 -9.15
CA ILE A 207 -31.96 16.35 -9.79
C ILE A 207 -31.69 16.31 -11.29
N ILE A 208 -32.57 15.66 -12.06
CA ILE A 208 -32.43 15.52 -13.52
C ILE A 208 -33.22 16.62 -14.23
N VAL A 209 -32.56 17.30 -15.16
CA VAL A 209 -33.13 18.33 -16.03
C VAL A 209 -32.98 17.89 -17.49
N ASP A 210 -34.09 17.49 -18.11
CA ASP A 210 -34.15 17.24 -19.55
C ASP A 210 -34.31 18.56 -20.29
N ALA A 211 -33.19 19.13 -20.77
CA ALA A 211 -33.16 20.46 -21.33
C ALA A 211 -33.41 20.44 -22.84
N ALA A 212 -34.50 21.09 -23.28
CA ALA A 212 -34.77 21.34 -24.69
C ALA A 212 -34.14 22.64 -25.21
N ALA A 213 -33.86 23.62 -24.32
CA ALA A 213 -33.20 24.90 -24.64
C ALA A 213 -32.80 25.74 -23.39
N ASP A 214 -33.54 25.62 -22.27
CA ASP A 214 -33.30 26.37 -21.03
C ASP A 214 -32.71 25.45 -19.96
N LEU A 215 -31.68 25.93 -19.25
CA LEU A 215 -30.95 25.20 -18.22
C LEU A 215 -31.40 25.54 -16.78
N ASP A 216 -32.51 26.26 -16.62
CA ASP A 216 -33.07 26.62 -15.32
C ASP A 216 -33.23 25.43 -14.36
N ALA A 217 -32.72 25.57 -13.13
CA ALA A 217 -32.78 24.52 -12.10
C ALA A 217 -32.77 25.09 -10.67
N ALA A 218 -33.09 24.24 -9.70
CA ALA A 218 -32.90 24.53 -8.28
C ALA A 218 -32.29 23.33 -7.57
N GLY A 219 -31.45 23.57 -6.58
CA GLY A 219 -30.81 22.52 -5.78
C GLY A 219 -30.32 23.04 -4.44
N THR A 220 -29.46 22.26 -3.81
CA THR A 220 -28.90 22.52 -2.49
C THR A 220 -27.38 22.47 -2.53
N GLN A 221 -26.73 23.08 -1.54
CA GLN A 221 -25.28 22.93 -1.41
C GLN A 221 -24.91 21.44 -1.26
N TRP A 222 -23.76 21.07 -1.82
CA TRP A 222 -23.05 19.79 -1.64
C TRP A 222 -23.73 18.54 -2.18
N ALA A 223 -25.01 18.33 -1.93
CA ALA A 223 -25.77 17.19 -2.42
C ALA A 223 -27.28 17.49 -2.40
N PRO A 224 -28.09 16.79 -3.22
CA PRO A 224 -27.64 16.01 -4.37
C PRO A 224 -27.07 16.94 -5.47
N TYR A 225 -26.27 16.41 -6.37
CA TYR A 225 -25.88 17.15 -7.58
C TYR A 225 -27.06 17.28 -8.55
N ILE A 226 -27.01 18.30 -9.41
CA ILE A 226 -27.94 18.52 -10.51
C ILE A 226 -27.30 17.97 -11.78
N GLU A 227 -28.04 17.28 -12.63
CA GLU A 227 -27.59 16.75 -13.91
C GLU A 227 -28.52 17.23 -15.03
N TRP A 228 -27.93 17.78 -16.09
CA TRP A 228 -28.64 18.15 -17.30
C TRP A 228 -28.36 17.14 -18.40
N ASN A 229 -29.35 16.95 -19.26
CA ASN A 229 -29.27 16.12 -20.45
C ASN A 229 -29.56 16.97 -21.70
N LEU A 230 -28.63 16.96 -22.64
CA LEU A 230 -28.73 17.59 -23.96
C LEU A 230 -28.64 16.51 -25.04
N THR A 231 -29.42 16.67 -26.11
CA THR A 231 -29.37 15.78 -27.28
C THR A 231 -28.53 16.42 -28.38
N ASN A 232 -27.59 15.68 -28.95
CA ASN A 232 -26.83 16.07 -30.13
C ASN A 232 -26.93 14.96 -31.19
N PRO A 233 -27.96 15.00 -32.06
CA PRO A 233 -28.14 14.04 -33.14
C PRO A 233 -27.20 14.29 -34.33
N THR A 234 -26.42 15.38 -34.32
CA THR A 234 -25.54 15.76 -35.44
C THR A 234 -24.07 15.44 -35.21
N VAL A 235 -23.74 14.77 -34.10
CA VAL A 235 -22.39 14.33 -33.77
C VAL A 235 -21.73 13.61 -34.94
N ASP A 236 -20.49 13.99 -35.22
CA ASP A 236 -19.64 13.31 -36.21
C ASP A 236 -18.37 12.79 -35.53
N GLY A 237 -17.87 11.64 -36.01
CA GLY A 237 -16.71 10.96 -35.45
C GLY A 237 -16.99 10.22 -34.13
N ASN A 238 -15.96 10.14 -33.28
CA ASN A 238 -16.06 9.44 -31.99
C ASN A 238 -16.72 10.36 -30.95
N PRO A 239 -17.92 10.03 -30.42
CA PRO A 239 -18.65 10.92 -29.51
C PRO A 239 -17.90 11.20 -28.19
N PHE A 240 -16.96 10.33 -27.81
CA PHE A 240 -16.13 10.52 -26.62
C PHE A 240 -15.02 11.56 -26.79
N ASP A 241 -14.68 11.92 -28.02
CA ASP A 241 -13.66 12.93 -28.28
C ASP A 241 -14.22 14.35 -28.26
N LEU A 242 -15.54 14.51 -28.48
CA LEU A 242 -16.21 15.81 -28.52
C LEU A 242 -15.97 16.57 -27.20
N VAL A 243 -15.48 17.81 -27.32
CA VAL A 243 -15.25 18.72 -26.20
C VAL A 243 -16.41 19.70 -26.12
N ALA A 244 -17.13 19.64 -25.00
CA ALA A 244 -18.10 20.65 -24.62
C ALA A 244 -17.96 20.92 -23.13
N ARG A 245 -18.25 22.15 -22.69
CA ARG A 245 -18.14 22.57 -21.29
C ARG A 245 -19.37 23.34 -20.85
N ALA A 246 -19.68 23.28 -19.56
CA ALA A 246 -20.64 24.14 -18.90
C ALA A 246 -19.90 25.01 -17.87
N THR A 247 -20.14 26.30 -17.89
CA THR A 247 -19.58 27.26 -16.92
C THR A 247 -20.70 27.86 -16.09
N PHE A 248 -20.58 27.71 -14.77
CA PHE A 248 -21.46 28.25 -13.76
C PHE A 248 -20.80 29.44 -13.08
N VAL A 249 -21.53 30.54 -12.91
CA VAL A 249 -21.02 31.75 -12.24
C VAL A 249 -22.01 32.17 -11.15
N HIS A 250 -21.56 32.25 -9.90
CA HIS A 250 -22.36 32.74 -8.79
C HIS A 250 -22.57 34.24 -8.95
N THR A 251 -23.82 34.70 -8.97
CA THR A 251 -24.17 36.07 -9.37
C THR A 251 -23.68 37.13 -8.38
N GLU A 252 -23.63 36.81 -7.09
CA GLU A 252 -23.18 37.74 -6.05
C GLU A 252 -21.67 37.72 -5.83
N SER A 253 -21.05 36.54 -5.73
CA SER A 253 -19.62 36.41 -5.39
C SER A 253 -18.69 36.35 -6.59
N GLY A 254 -19.21 36.05 -7.79
CA GLY A 254 -18.42 35.80 -8.99
C GLY A 254 -17.65 34.47 -8.97
N GLU A 255 -17.88 33.59 -7.98
CA GLU A 255 -17.30 32.24 -7.99
C GLU A 255 -17.67 31.54 -9.29
N THR A 256 -16.68 30.95 -9.95
CA THR A 256 -16.86 30.25 -11.22
C THR A 256 -16.54 28.77 -11.08
N ARG A 257 -17.37 27.91 -11.67
CA ARG A 257 -17.17 26.47 -11.78
C ARG A 257 -17.33 26.06 -13.24
N THR A 258 -16.31 25.44 -13.82
CA THR A 258 -16.38 24.92 -15.20
C THR A 258 -16.21 23.41 -15.18
N THR A 259 -17.06 22.69 -15.91
CA THR A 259 -16.99 21.22 -16.01
C THR A 259 -17.23 20.78 -17.45
N GLY A 260 -16.70 19.61 -17.80
CA GLY A 260 -16.94 19.00 -19.10
C GLY A 260 -18.35 18.42 -19.21
N LEU A 261 -18.90 18.47 -20.43
CA LEU A 261 -19.98 17.57 -20.83
C LEU A 261 -19.38 16.21 -21.19
N PHE A 262 -20.14 15.15 -20.99
CA PHE A 262 -19.76 13.78 -21.31
C PHE A 262 -20.85 13.08 -22.11
N TYR A 263 -20.45 12.27 -23.10
CA TYR A 263 -21.36 11.39 -23.81
C TYR A 263 -21.92 10.31 -22.86
N ALA A 264 -23.23 10.09 -22.93
CA ALA A 264 -23.98 9.19 -22.06
C ALA A 264 -24.71 8.07 -22.83
N GLY A 265 -24.37 7.83 -24.10
CA GLY A 265 -25.10 6.91 -24.97
C GLY A 265 -26.23 7.62 -25.74
N ASP A 266 -26.77 6.97 -26.77
CA ASP A 266 -28.01 7.38 -27.46
C ASP A 266 -28.10 8.88 -27.81
N ASP A 267 -27.04 9.42 -28.42
CA ASP A 267 -26.93 10.84 -28.82
C ASP A 267 -27.13 11.85 -27.66
N SER A 268 -26.89 11.42 -26.41
CA SER A 268 -27.02 12.23 -25.20
C SER A 268 -25.67 12.69 -24.67
N TRP A 269 -25.59 13.98 -24.32
CA TRP A 269 -24.51 14.58 -23.56
C TRP A 269 -25.05 15.13 -22.25
N ARG A 270 -24.33 14.86 -21.17
CA ARG A 270 -24.71 15.32 -19.84
C ARG A 270 -23.61 16.13 -19.20
N PHE A 271 -24.00 16.99 -18.28
CA PHE A 271 -23.09 17.68 -17.38
C PHE A 271 -23.77 17.82 -16.02
N ARG A 272 -22.95 18.02 -14.98
CA ARG A 272 -23.44 18.05 -13.60
C ARG A 272 -22.95 19.29 -12.86
N PHE A 273 -23.69 19.68 -11.84
CA PHE A 273 -23.34 20.79 -10.97
C PHE A 273 -23.62 20.46 -9.51
N THR A 274 -22.64 20.78 -8.66
CA THR A 274 -22.79 20.76 -7.21
C THR A 274 -22.57 22.15 -6.67
N GLY A 275 -23.64 22.74 -6.10
CA GLY A 275 -23.59 24.07 -5.50
C GLY A 275 -22.63 24.11 -4.31
N THR A 276 -21.70 25.06 -4.34
CA THR A 276 -20.73 25.30 -3.24
C THR A 276 -21.12 26.48 -2.37
N GLN A 277 -21.95 27.39 -2.89
CA GLN A 277 -22.49 28.56 -2.19
C GLN A 277 -23.99 28.67 -2.41
N PRO A 278 -24.78 29.06 -1.39
CA PRO A 278 -26.18 29.40 -1.58
C PRO A 278 -26.32 30.69 -2.38
N GLY A 279 -27.40 30.79 -3.15
CA GLY A 279 -27.68 31.93 -4.00
C GLY A 279 -27.94 31.53 -5.45
N GLU A 280 -27.97 32.52 -6.31
CA GLU A 280 -28.24 32.34 -7.73
C GLU A 280 -26.93 32.16 -8.51
N TRP A 281 -26.93 31.21 -9.44
CA TRP A 281 -25.85 30.96 -10.38
C TRP A 281 -26.38 31.08 -11.81
N THR A 282 -25.57 31.57 -12.74
CA THR A 282 -25.86 31.48 -14.18
C THR A 282 -25.07 30.35 -14.80
N VAL A 283 -25.65 29.62 -15.75
CA VAL A 283 -24.94 28.58 -16.52
C VAL A 283 -24.91 28.93 -18.00
N THR A 284 -23.80 28.65 -18.66
CA THR A 284 -23.68 28.69 -20.13
C THR A 284 -22.84 27.54 -20.64
N THR A 285 -23.26 26.88 -21.73
CA THR A 285 -22.48 25.84 -22.39
C THR A 285 -21.64 26.41 -23.54
N SER A 286 -20.52 25.75 -23.82
CA SER A 286 -19.64 26.09 -24.94
C SER A 286 -19.13 24.84 -25.65
N SER A 287 -19.20 24.78 -26.97
CA SER A 287 -18.65 23.71 -27.81
C SER A 287 -18.40 24.17 -29.26
N ASP A 288 -17.54 23.46 -29.99
CA ASP A 288 -17.46 23.61 -31.45
C ASP A 288 -18.66 22.95 -32.15
N ASP A 289 -19.40 22.08 -31.45
CA ASP A 289 -20.63 21.46 -31.94
C ASP A 289 -21.85 22.34 -31.61
N PRO A 290 -22.62 22.78 -32.63
CA PRO A 290 -23.70 23.72 -32.45
C PRO A 290 -24.89 23.18 -31.63
N ASP A 291 -25.05 21.85 -31.53
CA ASP A 291 -26.14 21.28 -30.72
C ASP A 291 -25.84 21.37 -29.22
N LEU A 292 -24.56 21.56 -28.84
CA LEU A 292 -24.11 21.66 -27.45
C LEU A 292 -23.65 23.07 -27.04
N ASP A 293 -23.56 24.01 -27.97
CA ASP A 293 -23.06 25.38 -27.75
C ASP A 293 -24.17 26.38 -27.38
N GLY A 294 -23.87 27.32 -26.49
CA GLY A 294 -24.72 28.51 -26.25
C GLY A 294 -26.01 28.28 -25.46
N HIS A 295 -26.23 27.08 -24.90
CA HIS A 295 -27.33 26.85 -23.96
C HIS A 295 -27.08 27.66 -22.69
N HIS A 296 -28.13 28.22 -22.08
CA HIS A 296 -28.01 29.05 -20.89
C HIS A 296 -29.21 28.90 -19.96
N GLY A 297 -29.03 29.30 -18.70
CA GLY A 297 -30.09 29.30 -17.69
C GLY A 297 -29.58 29.77 -16.34
N THR A 298 -30.42 29.62 -15.32
CA THR A 298 -30.15 30.02 -13.94
C THR A 298 -30.30 28.84 -12.98
N VAL A 299 -29.47 28.79 -11.94
CA VAL A 299 -29.52 27.75 -10.92
C VAL A 299 -29.61 28.39 -9.55
N THR A 300 -30.69 28.11 -8.82
CA THR A 300 -30.84 28.58 -7.43
C THR A 300 -30.38 27.51 -6.46
N ILE A 301 -29.40 27.83 -5.61
CA ILE A 301 -28.85 26.92 -4.59
C ILE A 301 -29.29 27.35 -3.19
N ALA A 302 -29.95 26.45 -2.47
CA ALA A 302 -30.29 26.60 -1.06
C ALA A 302 -29.18 26.07 -0.13
N PRO A 303 -29.04 26.59 1.11
CA PRO A 303 -28.13 26.01 2.10
C PRO A 303 -28.46 24.56 2.43
N ASN A 304 -27.44 23.76 2.75
CA ASN A 304 -27.61 22.36 3.16
C ASN A 304 -26.67 21.99 4.33
N PRO A 305 -27.00 22.42 5.56
CA PRO A 305 -26.14 22.23 6.71
C PRO A 305 -25.98 20.75 7.08
N GLY A 306 -24.80 20.36 7.54
CA GLY A 306 -24.50 19.00 8.00
C GLY A 306 -24.11 18.01 6.89
N VAL A 307 -24.17 18.42 5.61
CA VAL A 307 -23.66 17.58 4.53
C VAL A 307 -22.12 17.74 4.44
N PRO A 308 -21.33 16.64 4.39
CA PRO A 308 -19.87 16.72 4.46
C PRO A 308 -19.19 17.55 3.35
N GLY A 309 -19.82 17.67 2.18
CA GLY A 309 -19.17 18.28 1.02
C GLY A 309 -17.93 17.48 0.56
N PHE A 310 -17.00 18.20 -0.07
CA PHE A 310 -15.77 17.63 -0.65
C PHE A 310 -14.72 17.34 0.44
N VAL A 311 -13.80 16.44 0.14
CA VAL A 311 -12.61 16.22 0.99
C VAL A 311 -11.66 17.41 0.81
N THR A 312 -11.12 17.91 1.91
CA THR A 312 -10.16 19.02 1.98
C THR A 312 -9.11 18.73 3.06
N ASN A 313 -8.34 19.73 3.47
CA ASN A 313 -7.40 19.64 4.58
C ASN A 313 -7.37 20.90 5.46
N PHE A 314 -6.93 20.70 6.70
CA PHE A 314 -6.53 21.74 7.64
C PHE A 314 -5.07 21.52 8.01
N GLY A 315 -4.16 22.16 7.26
CA GLY A 315 -2.73 21.85 7.35
C GLY A 315 -2.47 20.39 6.96
N ASN A 316 -1.99 19.58 7.90
CA ASN A 316 -1.72 18.16 7.70
C ASN A 316 -2.90 17.24 8.07
N LYS A 317 -4.06 17.76 8.44
CA LYS A 317 -5.24 16.95 8.76
C LYS A 317 -6.20 16.89 7.59
N TRP A 318 -6.83 15.74 7.38
CA TRP A 318 -7.93 15.61 6.44
C TRP A 318 -9.17 16.33 6.98
N GLY A 319 -9.96 16.92 6.08
CA GLY A 319 -11.12 17.71 6.44
C GLY A 319 -12.25 17.63 5.43
N ARG A 320 -13.36 18.30 5.76
CA ARG A 320 -14.60 18.33 4.98
C ARG A 320 -15.02 19.76 4.67
N THR A 321 -15.28 20.10 3.40
CA THR A 321 -15.65 21.48 3.03
C THR A 321 -17.04 21.88 3.54
N GLY A 322 -17.97 20.93 3.63
CA GLY A 322 -19.37 21.21 3.97
C GLY A 322 -19.63 21.33 5.47
N THR A 323 -18.88 20.60 6.31
CA THR A 323 -18.99 20.68 7.78
C THR A 323 -17.85 21.45 8.44
N ASN A 324 -16.75 21.68 7.71
CA ASN A 324 -15.52 22.29 8.26
C ASN A 324 -14.89 21.47 9.41
N GLU A 325 -15.09 20.16 9.39
CA GLU A 325 -14.59 19.24 10.43
C GLU A 325 -13.40 18.43 9.93
N ALA A 326 -12.45 18.18 10.83
CA ALA A 326 -11.35 17.25 10.58
C ALA A 326 -11.81 15.80 10.79
N PHE A 327 -11.17 14.88 10.09
CA PHE A 327 -11.37 13.45 10.30
C PHE A 327 -10.09 12.68 9.98
N VAL A 328 -10.04 11.39 10.32
CA VAL A 328 -8.96 10.48 9.92
C VAL A 328 -9.54 9.43 8.99
N PRO A 329 -9.19 9.40 7.70
CA PRO A 329 -9.77 8.43 6.79
C PRO A 329 -9.32 6.99 7.10
N GLN A 330 -10.26 6.11 7.36
CA GLN A 330 -10.05 4.68 7.65
C GLN A 330 -10.90 3.87 6.68
N PHE A 331 -10.32 3.50 5.55
CA PHE A 331 -11.05 2.86 4.47
C PHE A 331 -11.00 1.35 4.56
N VAL A 332 -12.14 0.68 4.37
CA VAL A 332 -12.17 -0.78 4.21
C VAL A 332 -12.07 -1.17 2.73
N MET A 333 -11.36 -2.25 2.42
CA MET A 333 -11.27 -2.77 1.06
C MET A 333 -12.60 -3.39 0.61
N ILE A 334 -13.11 -2.95 -0.54
CA ILE A 334 -14.19 -3.59 -1.27
C ILE A 334 -13.74 -3.99 -2.68
N GLY A 335 -14.57 -4.74 -3.40
CA GLY A 335 -14.34 -5.15 -4.78
C GLY A 335 -14.25 -3.99 -5.77
N GLY A 336 -13.90 -4.29 -7.02
CA GLY A 336 -13.91 -3.32 -8.11
C GLY A 336 -15.31 -3.07 -8.70
N PRO A 337 -15.47 -2.07 -9.60
CA PRO A 337 -16.76 -1.66 -10.19
C PRO A 337 -17.67 -2.79 -10.69
N GLN A 338 -17.09 -3.85 -11.25
CA GLN A 338 -17.84 -5.00 -11.76
C GLN A 338 -18.66 -5.74 -10.70
N THR A 339 -18.34 -5.60 -9.41
CA THR A 339 -19.06 -6.31 -8.34
C THR A 339 -20.34 -5.58 -7.92
N TYR A 340 -20.38 -4.25 -8.08
CA TYR A 340 -21.50 -3.41 -7.66
C TYR A 340 -22.23 -2.71 -8.83
N TYR A 341 -21.77 -2.86 -10.07
CA TYR A 341 -22.50 -2.38 -11.24
C TYR A 341 -23.90 -3.03 -11.34
N ASN A 342 -24.96 -2.21 -11.46
CA ASN A 342 -26.36 -2.65 -11.43
C ASN A 342 -26.71 -3.55 -10.22
N ASN A 343 -25.99 -3.38 -9.11
CA ASN A 343 -26.18 -4.16 -7.91
C ASN A 343 -26.15 -3.26 -6.66
N PRO A 344 -27.18 -2.41 -6.47
CA PRO A 344 -27.26 -1.53 -5.31
C PRO A 344 -27.28 -2.29 -3.98
N ALA A 345 -27.78 -3.54 -3.98
CA ALA A 345 -27.78 -4.38 -2.79
C ALA A 345 -26.36 -4.70 -2.27
N GLU A 346 -25.38 -4.84 -3.17
CA GLU A 346 -23.98 -5.02 -2.79
C GLU A 346 -23.42 -3.77 -2.11
N ILE A 347 -23.73 -2.57 -2.63
CA ILE A 347 -23.31 -1.30 -2.02
C ILE A 347 -23.92 -1.17 -0.62
N GLN A 348 -25.23 -1.38 -0.49
CA GLN A 348 -25.94 -1.30 0.79
C GLN A 348 -25.44 -2.34 1.79
N THR A 349 -25.11 -3.55 1.35
CA THR A 349 -24.51 -4.59 2.21
C THR A 349 -23.15 -4.17 2.72
N ASN A 350 -22.30 -3.59 1.86
CA ASN A 350 -20.98 -3.11 2.26
C ASN A 350 -21.08 -1.91 3.22
N ILE A 351 -22.00 -0.97 2.99
CA ILE A 351 -22.28 0.15 3.90
C ILE A 351 -22.75 -0.36 5.27
N GLN A 352 -23.75 -1.24 5.28
CA GLN A 352 -24.29 -1.81 6.51
C GLN A 352 -23.20 -2.53 7.32
N THR A 353 -22.45 -3.40 6.66
CA THR A 353 -21.41 -4.19 7.32
C THR A 353 -20.28 -3.30 7.81
N PHE A 354 -19.70 -2.47 6.95
CA PHE A 354 -18.42 -1.85 7.26
C PHE A 354 -18.52 -0.46 7.85
N LEU A 355 -19.50 0.34 7.43
CA LEU A 355 -19.66 1.71 7.93
C LEU A 355 -20.57 1.73 9.16
N VAL A 356 -21.70 1.01 9.11
CA VAL A 356 -22.68 1.03 10.21
C VAL A 356 -22.31 0.07 11.34
N GLU A 357 -22.03 -1.19 11.04
CA GLU A 357 -21.74 -2.20 12.07
C GLU A 357 -20.31 -2.09 12.61
N HIS A 358 -19.31 -1.88 11.73
CA HIS A 358 -17.90 -1.80 12.14
C HIS A 358 -17.45 -0.37 12.43
N GLY A 359 -18.00 0.66 11.79
CA GLY A 359 -17.59 2.05 12.04
C GLY A 359 -16.41 2.56 11.21
N PHE A 360 -16.05 1.89 10.10
CA PHE A 360 -15.16 2.54 9.11
C PHE A 360 -15.86 3.78 8.55
N ASN A 361 -15.09 4.81 8.16
CA ASN A 361 -15.66 6.05 7.62
C ASN A 361 -15.49 6.16 6.09
N GLY A 362 -15.26 5.03 5.44
CA GLY A 362 -15.18 4.97 3.99
C GLY A 362 -14.75 3.62 3.46
N VAL A 363 -14.67 3.54 2.14
CA VAL A 363 -14.31 2.32 1.41
C VAL A 363 -13.20 2.61 0.42
N HIS A 364 -12.40 1.60 0.12
CA HIS A 364 -11.39 1.62 -0.91
C HIS A 364 -11.79 0.66 -2.04
N THR A 365 -11.84 1.16 -3.29
CA THR A 365 -12.18 0.36 -4.48
C THR A 365 -11.07 0.47 -5.56
N PRO A 366 -10.61 -0.66 -6.11
CA PRO A 366 -9.67 -0.69 -7.23
C PRO A 366 -10.40 -0.69 -8.58
N VAL A 367 -9.95 0.14 -9.54
CA VAL A 367 -10.57 0.21 -10.88
C VAL A 367 -9.70 -0.42 -11.96
N PHE A 368 -8.45 0.03 -12.11
CA PHE A 368 -7.52 -0.45 -13.15
C PHE A 368 -8.12 -0.33 -14.55
N CYS A 369 -7.88 -1.29 -15.44
CA CYS A 369 -8.31 -1.22 -16.84
C CYS A 369 -9.84 -1.36 -17.04
N ARG A 370 -10.60 -1.46 -15.94
CA ARG A 370 -12.07 -1.42 -15.96
C ARG A 370 -12.61 -0.07 -16.38
N TRP A 371 -11.80 0.98 -16.30
CA TRP A 371 -12.12 2.27 -16.93
C TRP A 371 -12.52 2.16 -18.40
N PHE A 372 -12.00 1.17 -19.13
CA PHE A 372 -12.24 0.98 -20.56
C PHE A 372 -13.12 -0.22 -20.90
N VAL A 373 -13.06 -1.29 -20.08
CA VAL A 373 -13.96 -2.43 -20.19
C VAL A 373 -14.24 -2.97 -18.80
N LEU A 374 -15.46 -2.79 -18.29
CA LEU A 374 -15.87 -3.08 -16.92
C LEU A 374 -15.38 -4.44 -16.42
N GLU A 375 -15.40 -5.48 -17.25
CA GLU A 375 -15.06 -6.85 -16.88
C GLU A 375 -13.55 -7.14 -16.85
N LYS A 376 -12.70 -6.24 -17.37
CA LYS A 376 -11.28 -6.49 -17.57
C LYS A 376 -10.40 -5.62 -16.66
N PRO A 377 -9.85 -6.18 -15.57
CA PRO A 377 -8.90 -5.44 -14.72
C PRO A 377 -7.51 -5.32 -15.35
N GLN A 378 -7.23 -6.08 -16.42
CA GLN A 378 -5.94 -6.13 -17.10
C GLN A 378 -6.01 -5.51 -18.49
N CYS A 379 -5.16 -4.54 -18.76
CA CYS A 379 -5.13 -3.76 -20.00
C CYS A 379 -4.65 -4.61 -21.16
N SER A 380 -3.81 -5.62 -20.93
CA SER A 380 -3.42 -6.62 -21.93
C SER A 380 -4.58 -7.44 -22.51
N ARG A 381 -5.74 -7.46 -21.84
CA ARG A 381 -6.95 -8.17 -22.31
C ARG A 381 -7.88 -7.31 -23.17
N ILE A 382 -7.56 -6.03 -23.35
CA ILE A 382 -8.30 -5.09 -24.19
C ILE A 382 -7.57 -5.03 -25.53
N ASN A 383 -8.27 -5.27 -26.64
CA ASN A 383 -7.64 -5.41 -27.96
C ASN A 383 -7.61 -4.09 -28.73
N GLU A 384 -8.52 -3.20 -28.35
CA GLU A 384 -8.71 -1.87 -28.91
C GLU A 384 -7.43 -1.04 -28.75
N ALA A 385 -6.96 -0.46 -29.85
CA ALA A 385 -5.77 0.38 -29.89
C ALA A 385 -6.02 1.81 -29.37
N ASP A 386 -7.29 2.24 -29.41
CA ASP A 386 -7.77 3.52 -28.88
C ASP A 386 -9.10 3.27 -28.17
N PRO A 387 -9.08 2.75 -26.92
CA PRO A 387 -10.30 2.41 -26.21
C PRO A 387 -11.05 3.66 -25.72
N ASN A 388 -12.38 3.59 -25.74
CA ASN A 388 -13.23 4.59 -25.11
C ASN A 388 -13.50 4.22 -23.63
N PRO A 389 -13.78 5.21 -22.78
CA PRO A 389 -14.24 4.96 -21.41
C PRO A 389 -15.52 4.10 -21.39
N ASP A 390 -15.59 3.12 -20.47
CA ASP A 390 -16.77 2.28 -20.25
C ASP A 390 -17.76 3.01 -19.35
N LEU A 391 -18.89 3.43 -19.92
CA LEU A 391 -19.94 4.17 -19.21
C LEU A 391 -20.43 3.44 -17.94
N ARG A 392 -20.45 2.11 -17.97
CA ARG A 392 -20.94 1.27 -16.86
C ARG A 392 -20.03 1.36 -15.65
N THR A 393 -18.72 1.51 -15.86
CA THR A 393 -17.76 1.71 -14.77
C THR A 393 -18.05 3.01 -14.03
N PHE A 394 -18.38 4.08 -14.74
CA PHE A 394 -18.77 5.35 -14.13
C PHE A 394 -20.10 5.23 -13.41
N GLU A 395 -21.12 4.62 -14.00
CA GLU A 395 -22.41 4.38 -13.35
C GLU A 395 -22.26 3.63 -12.01
N ALA A 396 -21.39 2.62 -11.97
CA ALA A 396 -21.10 1.88 -10.74
C ALA A 396 -20.42 2.76 -9.68
N LEU A 397 -19.40 3.54 -10.07
CA LEU A 397 -18.68 4.43 -9.17
C LEU A 397 -19.53 5.59 -8.68
N GLU A 398 -20.35 6.18 -9.54
CA GLU A 398 -21.31 7.24 -9.20
C GLU A 398 -22.29 6.74 -8.13
N SER A 399 -22.80 5.52 -8.29
CA SER A 399 -23.68 4.88 -7.30
C SER A 399 -22.95 4.66 -5.97
N LEU A 400 -21.73 4.10 -6.00
CA LEU A 400 -20.94 3.87 -4.80
C LEU A 400 -20.61 5.16 -4.05
N ILE A 401 -20.13 6.19 -4.76
CA ILE A 401 -19.75 7.49 -4.19
C ILE A 401 -20.95 8.17 -3.55
N THR A 402 -22.08 8.24 -4.27
CA THR A 402 -23.27 8.95 -3.79
C THR A 402 -23.84 8.28 -2.53
N GLU A 403 -23.93 6.95 -2.50
CA GLU A 403 -24.45 6.20 -1.34
C GLU A 403 -23.49 6.27 -0.14
N VAL A 404 -22.18 6.13 -0.35
CA VAL A 404 -21.20 6.25 0.74
C VAL A 404 -21.13 7.69 1.28
N HIS A 405 -21.23 8.71 0.43
CA HIS A 405 -21.27 10.10 0.85
C HIS A 405 -22.52 10.43 1.68
N ALA A 406 -23.67 9.86 1.33
CA ALA A 406 -24.92 10.03 2.07
C ALA A 406 -24.85 9.51 3.52
N THR A 407 -23.95 8.57 3.81
CA THR A 407 -23.69 8.10 5.19
C THR A 407 -22.58 8.87 5.90
N GLY A 408 -22.08 9.96 5.32
CA GLY A 408 -20.93 10.71 5.84
C GLY A 408 -19.56 10.14 5.47
N GLY A 409 -19.50 9.10 4.63
CA GLY A 409 -18.28 8.38 4.28
C GLY A 409 -17.45 9.03 3.17
N VAL A 410 -16.36 8.35 2.78
CA VAL A 410 -15.53 8.67 1.60
C VAL A 410 -15.25 7.40 0.80
N VAL A 411 -15.20 7.53 -0.53
CA VAL A 411 -14.65 6.50 -1.41
C VAL A 411 -13.23 6.87 -1.80
N HIS A 412 -12.27 5.99 -1.54
CA HIS A 412 -10.92 6.11 -2.07
C HIS A 412 -10.70 5.18 -3.25
N ILE A 413 -10.31 5.75 -4.38
CA ILE A 413 -10.18 5.03 -5.65
C ILE A 413 -8.70 4.79 -5.97
N TRP A 414 -8.35 3.55 -6.30
CA TRP A 414 -7.12 3.30 -7.05
C TRP A 414 -7.40 3.28 -8.55
N MET A 415 -6.85 4.27 -9.24
CA MET A 415 -6.98 4.40 -10.68
C MET A 415 -6.25 3.26 -11.40
N TRP A 416 -4.98 3.04 -11.06
CA TRP A 416 -4.11 2.03 -11.67
C TRP A 416 -3.44 1.12 -10.64
N GLY A 417 -2.61 0.20 -11.15
CA GLY A 417 -1.85 -0.72 -10.31
C GLY A 417 -0.56 -1.21 -10.97
N ASP A 418 -0.15 -2.39 -10.53
CA ASP A 418 1.11 -3.06 -10.86
C ASP A 418 1.28 -3.34 -12.37
N ASP A 419 2.45 -2.97 -12.92
CA ASP A 419 2.81 -3.16 -14.33
C ASP A 419 2.95 -4.64 -14.69
N SER A 420 3.49 -5.46 -13.79
CA SER A 420 3.64 -6.89 -14.01
C SER A 420 2.30 -7.62 -14.14
N ARG A 421 1.21 -7.01 -13.62
CA ARG A 421 -0.16 -7.50 -13.75
C ARG A 421 -0.92 -6.87 -14.91
N SER A 422 -0.29 -5.95 -15.64
CA SER A 422 -0.91 -5.17 -16.71
C SER A 422 -2.12 -4.38 -16.23
N GLN A 423 -2.00 -3.69 -15.08
CA GLN A 423 -3.08 -2.89 -14.47
C GLN A 423 -2.93 -1.37 -14.70
N ASN A 424 -2.22 -0.98 -15.76
CA ASN A 424 -1.93 0.42 -16.08
C ASN A 424 -2.06 0.71 -17.60
N PRO A 425 -2.15 1.99 -17.99
CA PRO A 425 -2.52 2.37 -19.35
C PRO A 425 -1.33 2.49 -20.33
N LYS A 426 -0.09 2.14 -19.94
CA LYS A 426 1.13 2.37 -20.76
C LYS A 426 1.02 1.98 -22.23
N ARG A 427 0.26 0.92 -22.52
CA ARG A 427 0.08 0.42 -23.89
C ARG A 427 -0.63 1.41 -24.83
N TRP A 428 -1.31 2.41 -24.29
CA TRP A 428 -2.00 3.47 -25.04
C TRP A 428 -1.33 4.85 -24.90
N GLY A 429 -0.14 4.90 -24.29
CA GLY A 429 0.55 6.15 -23.96
C GLY A 429 0.04 6.77 -22.65
N LEU A 430 0.97 7.23 -21.81
CA LEU A 430 0.63 7.94 -20.57
C LEU A 430 0.41 9.40 -20.89
N ASN A 431 -0.71 9.98 -20.44
CA ASN A 431 -1.12 11.34 -20.81
C ASN A 431 -1.20 11.57 -22.33
N GLU A 432 -1.50 10.52 -23.10
CA GLU A 432 -1.81 10.60 -24.53
C GLU A 432 -3.32 10.50 -24.77
N THR A 433 -3.77 10.43 -26.03
CA THR A 433 -5.18 10.55 -26.43
C THR A 433 -6.16 9.72 -25.59
N ALA A 434 -5.94 8.41 -25.45
CA ALA A 434 -6.87 7.54 -24.73
C ALA A 434 -6.88 7.81 -23.21
N ASP A 435 -5.72 8.11 -22.63
CA ASP A 435 -5.57 8.41 -21.20
C ASP A 435 -6.16 9.80 -20.89
N LEU A 436 -5.86 10.83 -21.68
CA LEU A 436 -6.45 12.17 -21.55
C LEU A 436 -7.97 12.15 -21.76
N ARG A 437 -8.48 11.37 -22.73
CA ARG A 437 -9.92 11.15 -22.90
C ARG A 437 -10.54 10.56 -21.64
N LEU A 438 -9.91 9.54 -21.05
CA LEU A 438 -10.37 8.97 -19.79
C LEU A 438 -10.34 9.99 -18.64
N GLN A 439 -9.26 10.73 -18.50
CA GLN A 439 -9.09 11.76 -17.46
C GLN A 439 -10.18 12.83 -17.56
N ARG A 440 -10.50 13.32 -18.77
CA ARG A 440 -11.65 14.21 -19.00
C ARG A 440 -12.96 13.62 -18.54
N TYR A 441 -13.20 12.33 -18.81
CA TYR A 441 -14.42 11.65 -18.39
C TYR A 441 -14.49 11.48 -16.88
N ILE A 442 -13.38 11.15 -16.21
CA ILE A 442 -13.32 11.12 -14.74
C ILE A 442 -13.64 12.51 -14.18
N ALA A 443 -13.02 13.56 -14.71
CA ALA A 443 -13.26 14.93 -14.25
C ALA A 443 -14.70 15.40 -14.48
N ALA A 444 -15.27 15.16 -15.66
CA ALA A 444 -16.63 15.55 -16.02
C ALA A 444 -17.70 14.76 -15.25
N ARG A 445 -17.49 13.45 -15.06
CA ARG A 445 -18.48 12.57 -14.43
C ARG A 445 -18.35 12.56 -12.91
N LEU A 446 -17.15 12.36 -12.37
CA LEU A 446 -16.95 12.19 -10.93
C LEU A 446 -16.58 13.50 -10.22
N GLY A 447 -15.96 14.47 -10.90
CA GLY A 447 -15.58 15.76 -10.31
C GLY A 447 -16.73 16.55 -9.67
N PRO A 448 -17.97 16.50 -10.19
CA PRO A 448 -19.11 17.13 -9.53
C PRO A 448 -19.58 16.39 -8.26
N LEU A 449 -19.22 15.12 -8.06
CA LEU A 449 -19.66 14.33 -6.91
C LEU A 449 -18.71 14.54 -5.73
N PRO A 450 -19.16 15.03 -4.56
CA PRO A 450 -18.33 15.07 -3.38
C PRO A 450 -18.04 13.67 -2.82
N GLY A 451 -17.14 13.58 -1.83
CA GLY A 451 -16.97 12.36 -1.04
C GLY A 451 -16.02 11.32 -1.62
N TRP A 452 -15.06 11.71 -2.46
CA TRP A 452 -14.02 10.79 -2.92
C TRP A 452 -12.63 11.42 -3.05
N THR A 453 -11.61 10.56 -2.96
CA THR A 453 -10.20 10.83 -3.25
C THR A 453 -9.65 9.78 -4.20
N MET A 454 -8.57 10.07 -4.92
CA MET A 454 -7.99 9.12 -5.87
C MET A 454 -6.48 9.04 -5.76
N GLY A 455 -5.99 7.81 -5.60
CA GLY A 455 -4.59 7.48 -5.80
C GLY A 455 -4.37 7.04 -7.25
N TYR A 456 -3.32 7.54 -7.88
CA TYR A 456 -2.88 7.07 -9.21
C TYR A 456 -2.66 5.56 -9.21
N GLY A 457 -2.30 4.98 -8.05
CA GLY A 457 -2.30 3.54 -7.84
C GLY A 457 -1.14 3.08 -6.98
N TYR A 458 -0.68 1.86 -7.26
CA TYR A 458 0.33 1.17 -6.48
C TYR A 458 1.44 0.57 -7.37
N ASP A 459 2.61 0.30 -6.76
CA ASP A 459 3.86 -0.11 -7.46
C ASP A 459 4.24 0.84 -8.64
N LEU A 460 3.96 2.13 -8.46
CA LEU A 460 4.11 3.17 -9.49
C LEU A 460 5.56 3.43 -9.93
N PHE A 461 6.51 3.27 -9.00
CA PHE A 461 7.95 3.47 -9.25
C PHE A 461 8.52 2.55 -10.34
N GLU A 462 7.76 1.52 -10.76
CA GLU A 462 8.14 0.61 -11.84
C GLU A 462 7.86 1.19 -13.23
N TRP A 463 7.01 2.22 -13.34
CA TRP A 463 6.50 2.64 -14.65
C TRP A 463 6.11 4.11 -14.82
N VAL A 464 6.10 4.94 -13.77
CA VAL A 464 5.92 6.39 -13.87
C VAL A 464 7.01 7.16 -13.14
N ASP A 465 7.20 8.41 -13.58
CA ASP A 465 8.09 9.40 -12.96
C ASP A 465 7.33 10.66 -12.52
N ASP A 466 8.06 11.62 -11.95
CA ASP A 466 7.53 12.88 -11.43
C ASP A 466 6.83 13.72 -12.51
N GLU A 467 7.44 13.83 -13.70
CA GLU A 467 6.89 14.61 -14.81
C GLU A 467 5.55 14.05 -15.28
N THR A 468 5.47 12.72 -15.43
CA THR A 468 4.23 12.04 -15.82
C THR A 468 3.11 12.25 -14.79
N LEU A 469 3.44 12.10 -13.51
CA LEU A 469 2.47 12.26 -12.41
C LEU A 469 2.03 13.72 -12.24
N THR A 470 2.95 14.66 -12.37
CA THR A 470 2.64 16.10 -12.32
C THR A 470 1.73 16.50 -13.48
N ALA A 471 2.03 16.03 -14.69
CA ALA A 471 1.18 16.27 -15.86
C ALA A 471 -0.24 15.69 -15.68
N TRP A 472 -0.36 14.47 -15.15
CA TRP A 472 -1.65 13.87 -14.81
C TRP A 472 -2.42 14.71 -13.78
N HIS A 473 -1.76 15.07 -12.69
CA HIS A 473 -2.36 15.87 -11.62
C HIS A 473 -2.87 17.22 -12.13
N ASP A 474 -2.01 17.97 -12.82
CA ASP A 474 -2.34 19.31 -13.29
C ASP A 474 -3.45 19.26 -14.34
N TYR A 475 -3.44 18.25 -15.21
CA TYR A 475 -4.50 18.05 -16.19
C TYR A 475 -5.83 17.74 -15.51
N MET A 476 -5.86 16.76 -14.60
CA MET A 476 -7.05 16.40 -13.83
C MET A 476 -7.61 17.60 -13.06
N GLN A 477 -6.78 18.33 -12.31
CA GLN A 477 -7.22 19.52 -11.57
C GLN A 477 -7.74 20.62 -12.50
N SER A 478 -7.19 20.75 -13.71
CA SER A 478 -7.65 21.75 -14.70
C SER A 478 -8.99 21.41 -15.35
N GLU A 479 -9.33 20.12 -15.48
CA GLU A 479 -10.61 19.68 -16.07
C GLU A 479 -11.71 19.52 -15.01
N MET A 480 -11.36 19.40 -13.72
CA MET A 480 -12.32 19.30 -12.63
C MET A 480 -12.82 20.67 -12.18
N GLY A 481 -14.14 20.88 -12.23
CA GLY A 481 -14.77 22.10 -11.69
C GLY A 481 -14.66 22.24 -10.17
N TRP A 482 -14.44 21.13 -9.47
CA TRP A 482 -14.23 21.05 -8.02
C TRP A 482 -12.95 20.28 -7.76
N SER A 483 -12.07 20.82 -6.94
CA SER A 483 -10.82 20.13 -6.63
C SER A 483 -11.11 18.86 -5.82
N HIS A 484 -10.45 17.78 -6.20
CA HIS A 484 -10.40 16.52 -5.47
C HIS A 484 -8.96 16.21 -5.10
N PHE A 485 -8.80 15.48 -3.99
CA PHE A 485 -7.48 15.09 -3.51
C PHE A 485 -6.95 13.93 -4.34
N LEU A 486 -5.84 14.21 -5.03
CA LEU A 486 -5.11 13.28 -5.87
C LEU A 486 -3.77 12.92 -5.22
N GLY A 487 -3.43 11.64 -5.25
CA GLY A 487 -2.17 11.13 -4.71
C GLY A 487 -1.50 10.11 -5.60
N ALA A 488 -0.26 9.79 -5.27
CA ALA A 488 0.52 8.77 -5.95
C ALA A 488 1.39 8.04 -4.94
N ARG A 489 1.08 6.77 -4.68
CA ARG A 489 1.79 5.98 -3.69
C ARG A 489 3.25 5.79 -4.07
N SER A 490 4.13 6.18 -3.15
CA SER A 490 5.58 6.06 -3.31
C SER A 490 6.14 4.68 -2.97
N SER A 491 7.47 4.58 -3.06
CA SER A 491 8.29 3.38 -2.87
C SER A 491 8.21 2.77 -1.46
N LYS A 492 8.57 1.49 -1.41
CA LYS A 492 8.41 0.58 -0.25
C LYS A 492 9.15 1.08 0.99
N ASN A 493 8.40 1.33 2.07
CA ASN A 493 8.88 1.71 3.41
C ASN A 493 9.83 2.91 3.40
N GLN A 494 9.65 3.83 2.46
CA GLN A 494 10.39 5.07 2.34
C GLN A 494 9.42 6.25 2.42
N LEU A 495 9.85 7.35 3.05
CA LEU A 495 9.05 8.58 3.19
C LEU A 495 9.36 9.58 2.07
N ASN A 496 9.75 9.10 0.88
CA ASN A 496 9.84 9.89 -0.33
C ASN A 496 8.47 9.95 -1.04
N GLN A 497 8.29 10.91 -1.94
CA GLN A 497 7.18 10.90 -2.91
C GLN A 497 7.75 10.75 -4.31
N LEU A 498 6.95 10.17 -5.22
CA LEU A 498 7.27 10.14 -6.64
C LEU A 498 7.07 11.51 -7.30
N SER A 499 6.10 12.27 -6.82
CA SER A 499 5.87 13.66 -7.20
C SER A 499 5.41 14.49 -6.01
N GLU A 500 5.95 15.71 -5.89
CA GLU A 500 5.52 16.68 -4.87
C GLU A 500 4.30 17.50 -5.32
N ALA A 501 3.79 17.31 -6.54
CA ALA A 501 2.58 17.98 -7.00
C ALA A 501 1.30 17.46 -6.31
N MET A 502 1.32 16.21 -5.85
CA MET A 502 0.16 15.53 -5.25
C MET A 502 -0.41 16.26 -4.03
N ASP A 503 -1.74 16.26 -3.87
CA ASP A 503 -2.46 16.97 -2.79
C ASP A 503 -2.21 16.38 -1.40
N TYR A 504 -1.96 15.07 -1.35
CA TYR A 504 -1.62 14.36 -0.12
C TYR A 504 -0.36 13.52 -0.28
N SER A 505 0.26 13.23 0.86
CA SER A 505 1.45 12.39 0.93
C SER A 505 1.07 10.92 1.04
N ALA A 506 1.61 10.07 0.15
CA ALA A 506 1.17 8.69 -0.02
C ALA A 506 2.34 7.71 -0.03
N TYR A 507 2.28 6.69 0.82
CA TYR A 507 3.40 5.77 1.05
C TYR A 507 2.97 4.30 1.08
N GLU A 508 3.82 3.40 0.60
CA GLU A 508 3.72 1.99 0.96
C GLU A 508 4.44 1.75 2.30
N GLN A 509 3.69 1.46 3.36
CA GLN A 509 4.27 1.14 4.67
C GLN A 509 3.76 -0.21 5.15
N HIS A 510 4.62 -0.99 5.79
CA HIS A 510 4.24 -2.29 6.35
C HIS A 510 4.18 -2.19 7.87
N ARG A 511 3.00 -2.43 8.44
CA ARG A 511 2.78 -2.41 9.91
C ARG A 511 3.30 -1.15 10.63
N PRO A 512 3.00 0.08 10.16
CA PRO A 512 3.41 1.28 10.87
C PRO A 512 2.98 1.29 12.35
N GLY A 513 3.95 1.50 13.23
CA GLY A 513 3.73 1.88 14.62
C GLY A 513 3.52 3.40 14.77
N TYR A 514 3.25 3.85 15.99
CA TYR A 514 3.02 5.26 16.30
C TYR A 514 4.16 6.16 15.78
N ASP A 515 5.42 5.85 16.10
CA ASP A 515 6.57 6.67 15.67
C ASP A 515 6.75 6.75 14.16
N LEU A 516 6.36 5.70 13.42
CA LEU A 516 6.39 5.77 11.96
C LEU A 516 5.28 6.68 11.44
N TYR A 517 4.07 6.63 12.00
CA TYR A 517 3.01 7.58 11.64
C TYR A 517 3.39 9.03 11.97
N VAL A 518 4.04 9.29 13.11
CA VAL A 518 4.55 10.63 13.45
C VAL A 518 5.53 11.12 12.39
N ARG A 519 6.55 10.32 12.07
CA ARG A 519 7.52 10.66 11.02
C ARG A 519 6.88 10.83 9.64
N THR A 520 5.80 10.10 9.37
CA THR A 520 5.03 10.20 8.11
C THR A 520 4.43 11.60 7.96
N ILE A 521 3.78 12.09 8.99
CA ILE A 521 3.20 13.44 9.02
C ILE A 521 4.29 14.52 8.97
N GLU A 522 5.36 14.34 9.74
CA GLU A 522 6.46 15.30 9.84
C GLU A 522 7.29 15.41 8.56
N ALA A 523 7.26 14.40 7.69
CA ALA A 523 7.93 14.45 6.41
C ALA A 523 7.35 15.56 5.51
N ARG A 524 6.04 15.84 5.61
CA ARG A 524 5.32 16.86 4.80
C ARG A 524 4.22 17.53 5.63
N PRO A 525 4.57 18.44 6.56
CA PRO A 525 3.62 19.03 7.50
C PRO A 525 2.57 19.96 6.86
N GLY A 526 2.73 20.31 5.58
CA GLY A 526 1.77 21.10 4.81
C GLY A 526 0.71 20.29 4.07
N LYS A 527 0.77 18.95 4.12
CA LYS A 527 -0.15 18.05 3.42
C LYS A 527 -0.67 16.97 4.38
N PRO A 528 -1.90 16.48 4.20
CA PRO A 528 -2.30 15.27 4.89
C PRO A 528 -1.52 14.05 4.40
N SER A 529 -1.51 13.02 5.22
CA SER A 529 -0.76 11.79 4.97
C SER A 529 -1.65 10.57 4.86
N PHE A 530 -1.23 9.65 4.00
CA PHE A 530 -1.87 8.38 3.72
C PHE A 530 -0.82 7.28 3.71
N SER A 531 -0.96 6.33 4.65
CA SER A 531 -0.37 5.00 4.50
C SER A 531 -1.17 4.19 3.49
N GLU A 532 -0.91 4.43 2.21
CA GLU A 532 -1.67 3.89 1.09
C GLU A 532 -1.23 2.44 0.75
N ASP A 533 -0.87 1.63 1.75
CA ASP A 533 -0.77 0.18 1.61
C ASP A 533 -2.04 -0.50 2.13
N ARG A 534 -2.27 -1.74 1.68
CA ARG A 534 -3.39 -2.56 2.14
C ARG A 534 -2.99 -3.36 3.36
N PHE A 535 -3.45 -2.91 4.53
CA PHE A 535 -3.29 -3.60 5.81
C PHE A 535 -4.27 -4.77 5.90
N ARG A 536 -3.78 -5.93 5.49
CA ARG A 536 -4.58 -7.14 5.29
C ARG A 536 -4.40 -8.15 6.40
N ILE A 537 -5.47 -8.85 6.74
CA ILE A 537 -5.46 -10.10 7.51
C ILE A 537 -5.73 -11.25 6.54
N ARG A 538 -4.96 -12.34 6.60
CA ARG A 538 -5.04 -13.48 5.67
C ARG A 538 -4.76 -14.82 6.36
N ASP A 539 -5.22 -15.91 5.76
CA ASP A 539 -4.97 -17.27 6.25
C ASP A 539 -3.46 -17.60 6.29
N GLU A 540 -2.77 -17.31 5.19
CA GLU A 540 -1.32 -17.43 5.07
C GLU A 540 -0.69 -16.05 5.28
N GLY A 541 -0.45 -15.70 6.54
CA GLY A 541 0.10 -14.40 6.91
C GLY A 541 1.51 -14.17 6.35
N ASN A 542 1.69 -13.05 5.65
CA ASN A 542 3.02 -12.54 5.31
C ASN A 542 3.54 -11.60 6.40
N ALA A 543 4.86 -11.35 6.42
CA ALA A 543 5.50 -10.46 7.39
C ALA A 543 4.96 -9.01 7.43
N LYS A 544 4.19 -8.59 6.41
CA LYS A 544 3.55 -7.27 6.33
C LYS A 544 2.06 -7.27 6.73
N ASP A 545 1.45 -8.42 6.88
CA ASP A 545 0.01 -8.56 7.11
C ASP A 545 -0.34 -8.21 8.54
N TYR A 546 -1.47 -7.55 8.75
CA TYR A 546 -1.95 -7.27 10.09
C TYR A 546 -2.61 -8.51 10.70
N ASP A 547 -2.62 -8.57 12.03
CA ASP A 547 -3.61 -9.33 12.77
C ASP A 547 -4.76 -8.43 13.28
N MET A 548 -5.72 -9.02 13.99
CA MET A 548 -6.88 -8.28 14.53
C MET A 548 -6.47 -7.22 15.58
N ALA A 549 -5.51 -7.54 16.45
CA ALA A 549 -5.03 -6.62 17.48
C ALA A 549 -4.25 -5.46 16.86
N GLN A 550 -3.41 -5.75 15.87
CA GLN A 550 -2.69 -4.75 15.09
C GLN A 550 -3.65 -3.84 14.32
N THR A 551 -4.78 -4.37 13.81
CA THR A 551 -5.79 -3.54 13.14
C THR A 551 -6.38 -2.53 14.11
N ARG A 552 -6.86 -3.00 15.28
CA ARG A 552 -7.34 -2.12 16.35
C ARG A 552 -6.30 -1.05 16.70
N ARG A 553 -5.08 -1.46 17.04
CA ARG A 553 -4.01 -0.52 17.42
C ARG A 553 -3.63 0.44 16.30
N GLY A 554 -3.68 0.00 15.05
CA GLY A 554 -3.38 0.83 13.90
C GLY A 554 -4.37 1.98 13.72
N LEU A 555 -5.66 1.76 13.98
CA LEU A 555 -6.69 2.81 13.99
C LEU A 555 -6.37 3.88 15.04
N TRP A 556 -6.08 3.47 16.28
CA TRP A 556 -5.71 4.38 17.37
C TRP A 556 -4.39 5.09 17.13
N ARG A 557 -3.31 4.36 16.81
CA ARG A 557 -1.97 4.92 16.58
C ARG A 557 -1.95 5.94 15.44
N SER A 558 -2.64 5.66 14.32
CA SER A 558 -2.68 6.60 13.18
C SER A 558 -3.42 7.89 13.51
N THR A 559 -4.45 7.81 14.34
CA THR A 559 -5.23 8.97 14.81
C THR A 559 -4.45 9.77 15.84
N MET A 560 -3.92 9.09 16.87
CA MET A 560 -3.09 9.69 17.94
C MET A 560 -1.81 10.32 17.40
N ALA A 561 -1.24 9.80 16.30
CA ALA A 561 -0.10 10.44 15.64
C ALA A 561 -0.46 11.78 14.97
N GLY A 562 -1.73 12.13 14.85
CA GLY A 562 -2.21 13.37 14.25
C GLY A 562 -3.07 13.19 13.00
N GLY A 563 -3.36 11.96 12.58
CA GLY A 563 -4.33 11.63 11.55
C GLY A 563 -3.74 11.15 10.21
N VAL A 564 -3.17 9.94 10.17
CA VAL A 564 -2.75 9.29 8.92
C VAL A 564 -3.86 8.39 8.37
N ALA A 565 -4.23 8.55 7.10
CA ALA A 565 -5.22 7.71 6.44
C ALA A 565 -4.69 6.29 6.19
N ASN A 566 -5.58 5.28 6.18
CA ASN A 566 -5.20 3.86 5.97
C ASN A 566 -6.25 3.07 5.18
N ILE A 567 -5.81 1.93 4.60
CA ILE A 567 -6.68 0.95 3.93
C ILE A 567 -6.60 -0.39 4.68
N TRP A 568 -7.75 -0.90 5.12
CA TRP A 568 -7.89 -2.10 5.93
C TRP A 568 -8.60 -3.22 5.16
N GLY A 569 -8.22 -4.48 5.38
CA GLY A 569 -8.99 -5.60 4.86
C GLY A 569 -8.86 -6.90 5.64
N ASN A 570 -9.99 -7.51 5.97
CA ASN A 570 -10.03 -8.89 6.44
C ASN A 570 -10.22 -9.82 5.23
N LEU A 571 -9.16 -10.49 4.79
CA LEU A 571 -9.15 -11.36 3.61
C LEU A 571 -8.97 -12.84 3.99
N ILE A 572 -9.30 -13.21 5.23
CA ILE A 572 -9.39 -14.61 5.68
C ILE A 572 -10.43 -15.35 4.84
N GLY A 573 -10.11 -16.57 4.40
CA GLY A 573 -10.97 -17.39 3.55
C GLY A 573 -11.08 -16.92 2.10
N ALA A 574 -10.32 -15.90 1.69
CA ALA A 574 -10.37 -15.36 0.34
C ALA A 574 -9.25 -15.92 -0.55
N PRO A 575 -9.54 -16.84 -1.50
CA PRO A 575 -8.52 -17.52 -2.30
C PRO A 575 -7.76 -16.59 -3.26
N GLN A 576 -8.27 -15.39 -3.52
CA GLN A 576 -7.67 -14.40 -4.42
C GLN A 576 -7.13 -13.15 -3.70
N ALA A 577 -6.94 -13.19 -2.38
CA ALA A 577 -6.53 -12.02 -1.55
C ALA A 577 -5.30 -11.22 -2.07
N ASN A 578 -4.46 -11.82 -2.91
CA ASN A 578 -3.29 -11.21 -3.51
C ASN A 578 -3.57 -10.39 -4.78
N ASP A 579 -4.70 -10.59 -5.44
CA ASP A 579 -5.01 -10.03 -6.77
C ASP A 579 -5.27 -8.52 -6.77
N GLY A 580 -5.51 -7.94 -5.59
CA GLY A 580 -5.79 -6.52 -5.44
C GLY A 580 -7.27 -6.14 -5.51
N GLN A 581 -8.18 -7.10 -5.68
CA GLN A 581 -9.59 -6.86 -6.05
C GLN A 581 -10.59 -7.53 -5.11
N THR A 582 -10.11 -8.23 -4.09
CA THR A 582 -10.94 -8.98 -3.16
C THR A 582 -11.66 -8.05 -2.17
N THR A 583 -12.98 -8.19 -2.03
CA THR A 583 -13.78 -7.55 -0.98
C THR A 583 -13.43 -8.13 0.39
N SER A 584 -13.34 -7.28 1.41
CA SER A 584 -13.15 -7.74 2.79
C SER A 584 -14.31 -8.63 3.24
N ALA A 585 -14.00 -9.67 4.01
CA ALA A 585 -14.98 -10.33 4.86
C ALA A 585 -15.31 -9.44 6.07
N PRO A 586 -16.49 -9.58 6.70
CA PRO A 586 -16.75 -8.94 7.98
C PRO A 586 -15.65 -9.25 9.00
N TYR A 587 -15.26 -8.25 9.80
CA TYR A 587 -14.32 -8.47 10.89
C TYR A 587 -15.01 -9.29 11.99
N PRO A 588 -14.37 -10.34 12.55
CA PRO A 588 -14.99 -11.20 13.56
C PRO A 588 -15.35 -10.46 14.86
N ASN A 589 -14.64 -9.39 15.19
CA ASN A 589 -14.97 -8.51 16.32
C ASN A 589 -15.16 -7.06 15.83
N PRO A 590 -16.33 -6.75 15.28
CA PRO A 590 -16.61 -5.42 14.74
C PRO A 590 -16.73 -4.36 15.84
N GLY A 591 -17.06 -4.79 17.07
CA GLY A 591 -17.19 -3.91 18.24
C GLY A 591 -15.92 -3.10 18.52
N MET A 592 -14.73 -3.67 18.34
CA MET A 592 -13.47 -2.95 18.55
C MET A 592 -13.25 -1.78 17.57
N ILE A 593 -13.68 -1.95 16.31
CA ILE A 593 -13.58 -0.90 15.29
C ILE A 593 -14.66 0.16 15.57
N ARG A 594 -15.85 -0.28 16.00
CA ARG A 594 -16.96 0.61 16.34
C ARG A 594 -16.65 1.47 17.57
N THR A 595 -15.96 0.91 18.56
CA THR A 595 -15.44 1.64 19.72
C THR A 595 -14.50 2.77 19.33
N TYR A 596 -13.59 2.52 18.38
CA TYR A 596 -12.75 3.56 17.80
C TYR A 596 -13.61 4.66 17.14
N ALA A 597 -14.55 4.27 16.27
CA ALA A 597 -15.38 5.22 15.54
C ALA A 597 -16.24 6.11 16.46
N GLN A 598 -16.89 5.50 17.46
CA GLN A 598 -17.76 6.20 18.39
C GLN A 598 -16.98 7.12 19.33
N PHE A 599 -15.81 6.68 19.81
CA PHE A 599 -14.96 7.52 20.65
C PHE A 599 -14.51 8.79 19.92
N TRP A 600 -14.12 8.68 18.64
CA TRP A 600 -13.59 9.81 17.87
C TRP A 600 -14.64 10.70 17.21
N ALA A 601 -15.90 10.27 17.13
CA ALA A 601 -16.97 10.92 16.36
C ALA A 601 -17.04 12.45 16.56
N ASN A 602 -16.83 12.93 17.78
CA ASN A 602 -16.87 14.36 18.12
C ASN A 602 -15.56 14.88 18.74
N ARG A 603 -14.49 14.08 18.74
CA ARG A 603 -13.26 14.41 19.49
C ARG A 603 -12.07 14.75 18.61
N PHE A 604 -12.04 14.36 17.34
CA PHE A 604 -10.90 14.65 16.47
C PHE A 604 -10.98 16.04 15.84
N ALA A 605 -10.66 17.08 16.62
CA ALA A 605 -10.68 18.45 16.13
C ALA A 605 -9.47 18.80 15.23
N ALA A 606 -9.68 19.75 14.32
CA ALA A 606 -8.63 20.27 13.44
C ALA A 606 -7.46 20.90 14.21
N SER A 607 -7.72 21.45 15.40
CA SER A 607 -6.73 22.07 16.27
C SER A 607 -5.90 21.07 17.07
N LEU A 608 -6.29 19.79 17.17
CA LEU A 608 -5.57 18.82 18.01
C LEU A 608 -4.11 18.65 17.58
N VAL A 609 -3.21 18.80 18.54
CA VAL A 609 -1.75 18.61 18.40
C VAL A 609 -1.27 17.48 19.31
N ARG A 610 -0.15 16.85 18.94
CA ARG A 610 0.50 15.84 19.80
C ARG A 610 1.06 16.50 21.07
N CYS A 611 0.95 15.79 22.19
CA CYS A 611 1.37 16.25 23.53
C CYS A 611 1.99 15.12 24.36
N ASN A 612 2.81 14.27 23.75
CA ASN A 612 3.35 13.08 24.41
C ASN A 612 4.14 13.39 25.69
N GLU A 613 4.61 14.62 25.87
CA GLU A 613 5.22 15.10 27.11
C GLU A 613 4.25 15.14 28.31
N GLN A 614 2.94 15.06 28.09
CA GLN A 614 1.90 15.05 29.14
C GLN A 614 1.65 13.66 29.72
N SER A 615 2.39 12.63 29.31
CA SER A 615 2.28 11.28 29.85
C SER A 615 3.58 10.50 29.71
N ASP A 616 3.97 9.79 30.76
CA ASP A 616 5.15 8.92 30.73
C ASP A 616 4.87 7.54 30.10
N ASN A 617 3.59 7.15 29.98
CA ASN A 617 3.21 5.78 29.60
C ASN A 617 2.06 5.69 28.57
N ALA A 618 1.59 6.83 28.06
CA ALA A 618 0.59 6.91 27.00
C ALA A 618 1.00 7.92 25.93
N VAL A 619 0.42 7.82 24.74
CA VAL A 619 0.51 8.90 23.73
C VAL A 619 -0.64 9.87 23.92
N CYS A 620 -0.46 11.12 23.50
CA CYS A 620 -1.37 12.22 23.84
C CYS A 620 -1.69 13.11 22.62
N LEU A 621 -2.95 13.52 22.51
CA LEU A 621 -3.43 14.64 21.70
C LEU A 621 -4.11 15.68 22.59
N MET A 622 -3.92 16.97 22.30
CA MET A 622 -4.58 18.06 23.03
C MET A 622 -4.93 19.23 22.13
N THR A 623 -5.92 20.02 22.54
CA THR A 623 -6.15 21.35 21.97
C THR A 623 -5.05 22.33 22.43
N PRO A 624 -4.62 23.31 21.62
CA PRO A 624 -3.66 24.33 22.04
C PRO A 624 -4.09 25.11 23.29
N GLU A 625 -5.39 25.30 23.46
CA GLU A 625 -6.01 25.95 24.63
C GLU A 625 -6.04 25.06 25.88
N GLN A 626 -5.63 23.79 25.76
CA GLN A 626 -5.60 22.80 26.85
C GLN A 626 -6.96 22.62 27.55
N THR A 627 -8.04 22.68 26.76
CA THR A 627 -9.41 22.40 27.21
C THR A 627 -9.82 20.96 26.92
N SER A 628 -9.16 20.29 25.98
CA SER A 628 -9.42 18.89 25.65
C SER A 628 -8.12 18.11 25.48
N PHE A 629 -8.08 16.92 26.05
CA PHE A 629 -6.98 15.96 25.96
C PHE A 629 -7.51 14.58 25.62
N VAL A 630 -6.73 13.82 24.87
CA VAL A 630 -6.92 12.38 24.66
C VAL A 630 -5.62 11.67 24.93
N PHE A 631 -5.65 10.65 25.77
CA PHE A 631 -4.55 9.76 26.09
C PHE A 631 -4.86 8.35 25.59
N TYR A 632 -3.86 7.66 25.07
CA TYR A 632 -3.99 6.27 24.62
C TYR A 632 -2.80 5.43 25.09
N GLY A 633 -3.07 4.40 25.89
CA GLY A 633 -2.09 3.46 26.42
C GLY A 633 -2.38 2.03 25.96
N GLU A 634 -1.34 1.25 25.66
CA GLU A 634 -1.45 -0.14 25.21
C GLU A 634 -0.94 -1.11 26.27
N GLU A 635 -1.63 -2.24 26.47
CA GLU A 635 -1.34 -3.26 27.49
C GLU A 635 -0.92 -2.68 28.85
N THR A 636 -1.70 -1.73 29.36
CA THR A 636 -1.45 -1.04 30.63
C THR A 636 -2.66 -1.17 31.55
N ASP A 637 -2.41 -1.14 32.86
CA ASP A 637 -3.42 -1.04 33.91
C ASP A 637 -3.49 0.38 34.50
N ARG A 638 -2.81 1.36 33.90
CA ARG A 638 -2.81 2.75 34.37
C ARG A 638 -2.48 3.74 33.25
N ILE A 639 -2.95 4.97 33.38
CA ILE A 639 -2.57 6.11 32.54
C ILE A 639 -2.10 7.25 33.44
N GLU A 640 -0.87 7.70 33.26
CA GLU A 640 -0.30 8.86 33.94
C GLU A 640 -0.56 10.10 33.08
N MET A 641 -1.07 11.18 33.67
CA MET A 641 -1.50 12.39 32.96
C MET A 641 -0.98 13.63 33.68
N ASP A 642 -0.31 14.52 32.95
CA ASP A 642 -0.07 15.89 33.38
C ASP A 642 -1.13 16.79 32.74
N LEU A 643 -2.02 17.31 33.59
CA LEU A 643 -3.10 18.23 33.23
C LEU A 643 -2.87 19.61 33.85
N SER A 644 -1.65 19.92 34.27
CA SER A 644 -1.33 21.16 35.00
C SER A 644 -1.59 22.45 34.21
N GLY A 645 -1.71 22.36 32.88
CA GLY A 645 -2.04 23.51 32.04
C GLY A 645 -3.53 23.71 31.74
N MET A 646 -4.43 22.88 32.31
CA MET A 646 -5.88 23.15 32.26
C MET A 646 -6.22 24.44 33.03
N ALA A 647 -7.21 25.18 32.53
CA ALA A 647 -7.68 26.42 33.16
C ALA A 647 -8.58 26.17 34.38
N GLY A 648 -9.18 24.98 34.49
CA GLY A 648 -10.09 24.59 35.54
C GLY A 648 -10.36 23.08 35.49
N ASP A 649 -11.34 22.65 36.27
CA ASP A 649 -11.71 21.24 36.36
C ASP A 649 -12.44 20.79 35.09
N GLU A 650 -12.08 19.62 34.58
CA GLU A 650 -12.69 19.05 33.37
C GLU A 650 -13.21 17.64 33.64
N THR A 651 -14.27 17.25 32.94
CA THR A 651 -14.80 15.88 33.02
C THR A 651 -13.91 14.91 32.25
N ALA A 652 -13.76 13.68 32.75
CA ALA A 652 -12.99 12.65 32.09
C ALA A 652 -13.80 11.37 31.88
N VAL A 653 -13.60 10.75 30.72
CA VAL A 653 -14.18 9.45 30.35
C VAL A 653 -13.11 8.55 29.78
N VAL A 654 -13.27 7.24 29.94
CA VAL A 654 -12.33 6.25 29.42
C VAL A 654 -13.06 5.06 28.80
N VAL A 655 -12.48 4.48 27.75
CA VAL A 655 -13.00 3.29 27.08
C VAL A 655 -11.93 2.20 26.99
N ASP A 656 -12.35 0.94 27.18
CA ASP A 656 -11.54 -0.22 26.84
C ASP A 656 -11.65 -0.44 25.33
N THR A 657 -10.56 -0.24 24.60
CA THR A 657 -10.57 -0.35 23.14
C THR A 657 -10.76 -1.80 22.65
N LYS A 658 -10.61 -2.80 23.53
CA LYS A 658 -10.83 -4.22 23.24
C LYS A 658 -12.31 -4.62 23.34
N LEU A 659 -13.16 -3.80 23.94
CA LEU A 659 -14.56 -4.10 24.22
C LEU A 659 -15.51 -3.25 23.36
N PRO A 660 -16.80 -3.65 23.26
CA PRO A 660 -17.83 -2.76 22.72
C PRO A 660 -17.86 -1.43 23.47
N TYR A 661 -18.16 -0.36 22.75
CA TYR A 661 -18.10 1.00 23.28
C TYR A 661 -18.96 1.18 24.53
N ALA A 662 -18.29 1.52 25.62
CA ALA A 662 -18.91 1.89 26.88
C ALA A 662 -17.95 2.85 27.57
N GLU A 663 -18.37 4.10 27.73
CA GLU A 663 -17.62 5.09 28.49
C GLU A 663 -17.74 4.78 29.98
N ILE A 664 -16.59 4.69 30.64
CA ILE A 664 -16.47 4.63 32.09
C ILE A 664 -16.24 6.07 32.55
N ASP A 665 -17.14 6.57 33.39
CA ASP A 665 -17.01 7.88 34.00
C ASP A 665 -15.84 7.88 35.00
N VAL A 666 -14.85 8.74 34.74
CA VAL A 666 -13.69 8.94 35.61
C VAL A 666 -13.98 10.06 36.64
N GLY A 667 -14.97 10.91 36.38
CA GLY A 667 -15.32 12.07 37.19
C GLY A 667 -14.62 13.36 36.74
N LEU A 668 -14.56 14.34 37.65
CA LEU A 668 -13.88 15.61 37.44
C LEU A 668 -12.39 15.49 37.79
N LEU A 669 -11.53 15.99 36.92
CA LEU A 669 -10.09 16.11 37.13
C LEU A 669 -9.73 17.59 37.23
N GLU A 670 -9.11 17.98 38.35
CA GLU A 670 -8.58 19.34 38.57
C GLU A 670 -7.25 19.54 37.81
N PRO A 671 -6.79 20.78 37.56
CA PRO A 671 -5.47 21.02 37.00
C PRO A 671 -4.35 20.42 37.88
N GLY A 672 -3.53 19.53 37.32
CA GLY A 672 -2.41 18.89 38.03
C GLY A 672 -2.00 17.54 37.46
N SER A 673 -1.12 16.83 38.18
CA SER A 673 -0.70 15.48 37.81
C SER A 673 -1.65 14.43 38.38
N HIS A 674 -2.11 13.52 37.53
CA HIS A 674 -3.06 12.47 37.85
C HIS A 674 -2.56 11.10 37.42
N VAL A 675 -3.01 10.07 38.13
CA VAL A 675 -2.82 8.68 37.71
C VAL A 675 -4.18 8.00 37.74
N TRP A 676 -4.70 7.69 36.56
CA TRP A 676 -5.89 6.86 36.46
C TRP A 676 -5.49 5.38 36.56
N GLN A 677 -6.09 4.64 37.50
CA GLN A 677 -5.87 3.21 37.67
C GLN A 677 -6.99 2.44 36.99
N ALA A 678 -6.64 1.66 35.99
CA ALA A 678 -7.56 0.78 35.29
C ALA A 678 -7.92 -0.43 36.15
N PRO A 679 -9.12 -1.01 35.96
CA PRO A 679 -9.52 -2.21 36.68
C PRO A 679 -8.71 -3.46 36.31
N TYR A 680 -8.03 -3.45 35.15
CA TYR A 680 -7.19 -4.53 34.63
C TYR A 680 -6.32 -4.02 33.46
N VAL A 681 -5.35 -4.84 33.05
CA VAL A 681 -4.46 -4.55 31.91
C VAL A 681 -5.23 -4.63 30.58
N SER A 682 -5.29 -3.53 29.84
CA SER A 682 -5.88 -3.48 28.49
C SER A 682 -5.25 -2.38 27.62
N ASP A 683 -5.80 -2.17 26.43
CA ASP A 683 -5.54 -1.00 25.60
C ASP A 683 -6.64 0.03 25.91
N TRP A 684 -6.29 1.15 26.53
CA TRP A 684 -7.22 2.15 27.08
C TRP A 684 -7.11 3.49 26.35
N ALA A 685 -8.25 4.12 26.07
CA ALA A 685 -8.31 5.50 25.57
C ALA A 685 -9.10 6.37 26.54
N LEU A 686 -8.49 7.44 27.03
CA LEU A 686 -9.05 8.35 28.04
C LEU A 686 -9.15 9.75 27.43
N ALA A 687 -10.33 10.36 27.49
CA ALA A 687 -10.57 11.74 27.10
C ALA A 687 -10.81 12.59 28.36
N VAL A 688 -10.23 13.79 28.39
CA VAL A 688 -10.47 14.82 29.41
C VAL A 688 -10.95 16.07 28.68
N GLY A 689 -12.04 16.67 29.13
CA GLY A 689 -12.73 17.76 28.43
C GLY A 689 -13.66 17.28 27.31
N GLU A 690 -14.29 18.23 26.62
CA GLU A 690 -15.20 17.96 25.49
C GLU A 690 -14.46 17.66 24.18
#